data_AF-A0AAJ0BQF7-F1
#
_entry.id   AF-A0AAJ0BQF7-F1
#
_cell.length_a   1.000
_cell.length_b   1.000
_cell.length_c   1.000
_cell.angle_alpha   90.00
_cell.angle_beta   90.00
_cell.angle_gamma   90.00
#
_symmetry.space_group_name_H-M   'P 1'
#
loop_
_entity.id
_entity.type
_entity.pdbx_description
1 polymer ?
#
loop_
_entity_poly.entity_id
_entity_poly.type
_entity_poly.pdbx_seq_one_letter_code
_entity_poly.pdbx_strand_id
1 'polypeptide(L)'
;MSPNWTHLVRFLAEEDGQIHLGQVDAKKWPDVGLALHEGSKITAKLVEGSVFDGVVTDKTMTITQLLAPLRIDEVPIIRCLGLNYRDHAKEANMPIPDVPVLFIKPRTALNGPAPAKINIPKFAQDGSSDYEAELSFVISKTGRDIPKEKALEYVLGYTCSNDVSARTQQFKNSQWCFSKGLDGSCPIGPVLVAPSALKDPHKLRIRAILNGKTVQDSNTSEMIFDIAETISFLSQGTTLERGTIIMTGTGPGIGAMRNPKIALQAQDDMRVEIEQIGTLINTVYFDDREFPRCRVCEQTAQRQKKCYRRHQLPKTDQQDNRSSFLDDGGAGHYSDGAGSDGEDISSLSCRKRQDRSEWSQDRRNSRLNISDLSFILHPAHEASSPDKEPPSGLRRDGGPVRENQSLIQQACYTIGLSHTTLEHMVRIYFKNMVAISLFHEPSFPQKLRSIDSPVQISALLAALVGFAARFYPSETDLVAAEGDHVADPEHFQAMALKLIDEALACCGDEAPPMCVVQALIVATHCQLTRGVHGRAWRSLGMCVRLAYELNLHLVDARGAVQATTREDSRKWRDEEEKRRAWWAIWEMDVFASTVRRTPTAVDWAQMEILLPADDADWFHDRPARSSFMERDPVRRWKVLQDSGNGSPWAWFLVINSLMKDAQVISSPRGVPSQSDQKSRQQYNRRKGNSSHLIGPVEEARQKLEILANAVQCFVLALPAHLEYRNQYLSFDGAVAAPGRIESLQHLHSGIHNIFMMTQLARLMIYRYHLFGAHAHSPQSGGLTGLSNSPDDAVGQSLPGFNDLGNSSVRQYFEAADNILMIVSRSCEDHIRYINPFLPSTIWLAAAVQLVRKYVKPPASDPGLTQSRFDVLYLTYKRCANLEMLEMQLQAHYHQHPEQGEHVHPPPETIGVPPGQNARTYPGRNLPRSTSNGRTGGLLDSTTQWAQTSRNQYPETQYQSLNLSHSELGTAAAANNAALDFMRLPARAERNYVLESDSISTTLSPTMISPLDDSSASLAAHIGDIQPHHIDWHNMDLPVDIQALLSGMSTY
;
A
#
# COMPACT_ATOMS: atom_id res chain seq x y z
N MET A 1 -32.02 0.11 22.33
CA MET A 1 -33.00 0.89 23.09
C MET A 1 -33.33 2.10 22.23
N SER A 2 -34.61 2.48 22.13
CA SER A 2 -35.00 3.73 21.47
C SER A 2 -34.38 4.91 22.22
N PRO A 3 -34.00 6.00 21.55
CA PRO A 3 -33.48 7.17 22.23
C PRO A 3 -34.53 7.79 23.16
N ASN A 4 -34.08 8.49 24.21
CA ASN A 4 -34.96 9.16 25.18
C ASN A 4 -35.53 10.50 24.68
N TRP A 5 -35.28 10.83 23.41
CA TRP A 5 -35.77 12.00 22.71
C TRP A 5 -36.60 11.58 21.48
N THR A 6 -37.39 12.50 20.94
CA THR A 6 -38.28 12.26 19.78
C THR A 6 -37.87 13.04 18.54
N HIS A 7 -37.61 14.35 18.65
CA HIS A 7 -37.25 15.24 17.55
C HIS A 7 -35.99 16.01 17.92
N LEU A 8 -34.83 15.40 17.71
CA LEU A 8 -33.53 15.93 18.13
C LEU A 8 -32.97 16.92 17.10
N VAL A 9 -32.58 18.09 17.58
CA VAL A 9 -31.81 19.08 16.82
C VAL A 9 -30.47 19.32 17.52
N ARG A 10 -29.44 19.58 16.71
CA ARG A 10 -28.17 20.14 17.18
C ARG A 10 -28.13 21.60 16.75
N PHE A 11 -27.92 22.52 17.68
CA PHE A 11 -28.14 23.94 17.42
C PHE A 11 -27.20 24.86 18.21
N LEU A 12 -27.02 26.08 17.71
CA LEU A 12 -26.41 27.18 18.44
C LEU A 12 -27.48 27.90 19.26
N ALA A 13 -27.29 28.01 20.58
CA ALA A 13 -28.27 28.65 21.47
C ALA A 13 -28.09 30.18 21.55
N GLU A 14 -29.19 30.93 21.63
CA GLU A 14 -29.19 32.39 21.81
C GLU A 14 -28.66 32.78 23.21
N GLU A 15 -28.92 31.94 24.22
CA GLU A 15 -28.66 32.26 25.63
C GLU A 15 -27.16 32.29 26.00
N ASP A 16 -26.36 31.39 25.44
CA ASP A 16 -24.93 31.25 25.78
C ASP A 16 -24.00 31.24 24.56
N GLY A 17 -24.55 31.25 23.34
CA GLY A 17 -23.78 31.18 22.11
C GLY A 17 -23.00 29.87 21.94
N GLN A 18 -23.39 28.80 22.64
CA GLN A 18 -22.77 27.49 22.54
C GLN A 18 -23.63 26.50 21.75
N ILE A 19 -22.99 25.41 21.31
CA ILE A 19 -23.67 24.34 20.59
C ILE A 19 -24.26 23.35 21.59
N HIS A 20 -25.55 23.06 21.44
CA HIS A 20 -26.30 22.14 22.28
C HIS A 20 -27.07 21.11 21.46
N LEU A 21 -27.48 20.04 22.13
CA LEU A 21 -28.51 19.11 21.66
C LEU A 21 -29.84 19.49 22.30
N GLY A 22 -30.94 19.38 21.56
CA GLY A 22 -32.26 19.69 22.10
C GLY A 22 -33.38 18.96 21.41
N GLN A 23 -34.50 18.81 22.11
CA GLN A 23 -35.73 18.28 21.57
C GLN A 23 -36.69 19.43 21.24
N VAL A 24 -37.13 19.49 19.98
CA VAL A 24 -38.13 20.44 19.52
C VAL A 24 -39.54 19.86 19.73
N ASP A 25 -40.49 20.72 20.08
CA ASP A 25 -41.90 20.34 20.11
C ASP A 25 -42.47 20.31 18.69
N ALA A 26 -42.55 19.11 18.10
CA ALA A 26 -43.06 18.89 16.76
C ALA A 26 -44.54 19.25 16.59
N LYS A 27 -45.34 19.36 17.66
CA LYS A 27 -46.73 19.84 17.55
C LYS A 27 -46.78 21.34 17.29
N LYS A 28 -45.85 22.09 17.88
CA LYS A 28 -45.73 23.53 17.71
C LYS A 28 -44.95 23.89 16.46
N TRP A 29 -43.90 23.13 16.16
CA TRP A 29 -42.98 23.34 15.04
C TRP A 29 -42.85 22.05 14.22
N PRO A 30 -43.89 21.67 13.45
CA PRO A 30 -43.86 20.45 12.65
C PRO A 30 -42.78 20.46 11.56
N ASP A 31 -42.39 21.65 11.11
CA ASP A 31 -41.24 21.86 10.24
C ASP A 31 -40.30 22.90 10.86
N VAL A 32 -39.39 22.44 11.71
CA VAL A 32 -38.42 23.31 12.39
C VAL A 32 -37.47 24.00 11.40
N GLY A 33 -37.13 23.34 10.29
CA GLY A 33 -36.19 23.88 9.31
C GLY A 33 -36.79 25.07 8.56
N LEU A 34 -38.02 24.94 8.08
CA LEU A 34 -38.74 26.02 7.44
C LEU A 34 -39.07 27.16 8.42
N ALA A 35 -39.59 26.83 9.61
CA ALA A 35 -39.98 27.84 10.60
C ALA A 35 -38.78 28.70 11.04
N LEU A 36 -37.59 28.10 11.23
CA LEU A 36 -36.40 28.86 11.60
C LEU A 36 -35.90 29.72 10.43
N HIS A 37 -35.94 29.18 9.21
CA HIS A 37 -35.54 29.92 8.01
C HIS A 37 -36.44 31.14 7.75
N GLU A 38 -37.73 31.06 8.09
CA GLU A 38 -38.68 32.18 8.03
C GLU A 38 -38.52 33.19 9.20
N GLY A 39 -37.57 32.96 10.11
CA GLY A 39 -37.25 33.86 11.22
C GLY A 39 -38.08 33.65 12.48
N SER A 40 -38.79 32.51 12.61
CA SER A 40 -39.52 32.20 13.83
C SER A 40 -38.54 31.97 14.99
N LYS A 41 -38.85 32.52 16.18
CA LYS A 41 -38.12 32.20 17.41
C LYS A 41 -38.56 30.84 17.94
N ILE A 42 -37.71 29.84 17.72
CA ILE A 42 -37.96 28.44 18.12
C ILE A 42 -37.18 28.13 19.39
N THR A 43 -37.80 27.37 20.29
CA THR A 43 -37.18 26.88 21.51
C THR A 43 -37.10 25.36 21.50
N ALA A 44 -36.01 24.79 22.02
CA ALA A 44 -35.84 23.36 22.24
C ALA A 44 -35.59 23.08 23.73
N LYS A 45 -36.13 21.96 24.22
CA LYS A 45 -35.75 21.41 25.53
C LYS A 45 -34.35 20.82 25.44
N LEU A 46 -33.43 21.25 26.28
CA LEU A 46 -32.04 20.81 26.27
C LEU A 46 -31.96 19.29 26.48
N VAL A 47 -31.15 18.63 25.68
CA VAL A 47 -30.82 17.21 25.80
C VAL A 47 -29.40 17.10 26.34
N GLU A 48 -29.24 16.53 27.54
CA GLU A 48 -27.93 16.31 28.16
C GLU A 48 -27.41 14.92 27.82
N GLY A 49 -26.16 14.81 27.38
CA GLY A 49 -25.53 13.57 26.92
C GLY A 49 -25.16 13.63 25.43
N SER A 50 -25.19 12.48 24.75
CA SER A 50 -24.95 12.41 23.31
C SER A 50 -26.23 12.26 22.50
N VAL A 51 -26.12 12.29 21.18
CA VAL A 51 -27.21 11.93 20.26
C VAL A 51 -27.72 10.50 20.50
N PHE A 52 -26.91 9.59 21.07
CA PHE A 52 -27.28 8.18 21.26
C PHE A 52 -27.97 7.88 22.59
N ASP A 53 -27.59 8.55 23.66
CA ASP A 53 -27.98 8.26 25.05
C ASP A 53 -28.54 9.46 25.81
N GLY A 54 -28.65 10.61 25.15
CA GLY A 54 -29.03 11.87 25.78
C GLY A 54 -30.45 11.86 26.35
N VAL A 55 -30.63 12.56 27.48
CA VAL A 55 -31.88 12.66 28.23
C VAL A 55 -32.44 14.07 28.06
N VAL A 56 -33.74 14.16 27.72
CA VAL A 56 -34.44 15.43 27.61
C VAL A 56 -34.67 16.03 29.00
N THR A 57 -34.20 17.26 29.19
CA THR A 57 -34.39 18.03 30.43
C THR A 57 -35.57 19.00 30.31
N ASP A 58 -35.94 19.64 31.42
CA ASP A 58 -36.93 20.74 31.40
C ASP A 58 -36.33 22.10 31.10
N LYS A 59 -34.99 22.22 31.04
CA LYS A 59 -34.33 23.46 30.63
C LYS A 59 -34.63 23.70 29.16
N THR A 60 -35.11 24.90 28.84
CA THR A 60 -35.43 25.29 27.46
C THR A 60 -34.45 26.35 26.99
N MET A 61 -34.01 26.25 25.74
CA MET A 61 -33.09 27.17 25.10
C MET A 61 -33.59 27.56 23.71
N THR A 62 -33.18 28.72 23.22
CA THR A 62 -33.67 29.33 21.99
C THR A 62 -32.70 29.04 20.85
N ILE A 63 -33.22 28.53 19.75
CA ILE A 63 -32.42 28.14 18.58
C ILE A 63 -32.08 29.38 17.76
N THR A 64 -30.78 29.67 17.64
CA THR A 64 -30.29 30.71 16.71
C THR A 64 -29.96 30.11 15.34
N GLN A 65 -29.37 28.91 15.32
CA GLN A 65 -28.93 28.25 14.09
C GLN A 65 -29.01 26.73 14.26
N LEU A 66 -29.52 26.03 13.23
CA LEU A 66 -29.46 24.57 13.13
C LEU A 66 -28.12 24.11 12.55
N LEU A 67 -27.68 22.94 12.99
CA LEU A 67 -26.48 22.25 12.52
C LEU A 67 -26.86 20.83 12.09
N ALA A 68 -25.94 20.12 11.42
CA ALA A 68 -26.12 18.69 11.16
C ALA A 68 -26.42 17.96 12.49
N PRO A 69 -27.42 17.05 12.54
CA PRO A 69 -27.81 16.38 13.78
C PRO A 69 -26.68 15.57 14.42
N LEU A 70 -25.73 15.08 13.61
CA LEU A 70 -24.50 14.45 14.06
C LEU A 70 -23.29 15.34 13.76
N ARG A 71 -22.26 15.21 14.60
CA ARG A 71 -20.93 15.78 14.34
C ARG A 71 -20.15 14.85 13.41
N ILE A 72 -19.18 15.42 12.68
CA ILE A 72 -18.35 14.65 11.73
C ILE A 72 -17.54 13.54 12.42
N ASP A 73 -17.12 13.73 13.67
CA ASP A 73 -16.40 12.74 14.48
C ASP A 73 -17.30 11.61 15.01
N GLU A 74 -18.62 11.82 15.02
CA GLU A 74 -19.61 10.79 15.38
C GLU A 74 -20.03 9.93 14.18
N VAL A 75 -19.60 10.28 12.96
CA VAL A 75 -19.94 9.58 11.71
C VAL A 75 -18.72 8.83 11.18
N PRO A 76 -18.68 7.48 11.28
CA PRO A 76 -17.60 6.68 10.73
C PRO A 76 -17.61 6.71 9.19
N ILE A 77 -18.79 6.54 8.59
CA ILE A 77 -18.99 6.46 7.15
C ILE A 77 -20.43 6.80 6.77
N ILE A 78 -20.63 7.22 5.51
CA ILE A 78 -21.95 7.39 4.90
C ILE A 78 -22.08 6.33 3.80
N ARG A 79 -23.06 5.44 3.93
CA ARG A 79 -23.41 4.41 2.93
C ARG A 79 -24.62 4.88 2.15
N CYS A 80 -24.66 4.60 0.85
CA CYS A 80 -25.72 5.11 -0.02
C CYS A 80 -26.21 4.01 -0.97
N LEU A 81 -27.51 4.06 -1.27
CA LEU A 81 -28.15 3.18 -2.24
C LEU A 81 -28.42 3.96 -3.53
N GLY A 82 -28.03 3.39 -4.66
CA GLY A 82 -28.42 3.88 -5.97
C GLY A 82 -29.61 3.11 -6.52
N LEU A 83 -30.44 3.79 -7.32
CA LEU A 83 -31.56 3.18 -8.03
C LEU A 83 -32.50 2.38 -7.12
N ASN A 84 -32.78 2.89 -5.91
CA ASN A 84 -33.60 2.19 -4.91
C ASN A 84 -35.08 2.63 -4.91
N TYR A 85 -35.54 3.39 -5.90
CA TYR A 85 -36.94 3.81 -6.02
C TYR A 85 -37.53 3.31 -7.35
N ARG A 86 -38.70 2.65 -7.30
CA ARG A 86 -39.32 2.00 -8.47
C ARG A 86 -39.72 3.00 -9.54
N ASP A 87 -40.27 4.15 -9.14
CA ASP A 87 -40.61 5.27 -10.02
C ASP A 87 -39.38 5.93 -10.65
N HIS A 88 -38.25 6.02 -9.93
CA HIS A 88 -36.98 6.47 -10.49
C HIS A 88 -36.41 5.49 -11.53
N ALA A 89 -36.46 4.18 -11.25
CA ALA A 89 -36.03 3.17 -12.22
C ALA A 89 -36.87 3.22 -13.52
N LYS A 90 -38.19 3.49 -13.40
CA LYS A 90 -39.08 3.71 -14.54
C LYS A 90 -38.69 4.97 -15.33
N GLU A 91 -38.42 6.11 -14.67
CA GLU A 91 -37.94 7.33 -15.35
C GLU A 91 -36.63 7.07 -16.10
N ALA A 92 -35.70 6.35 -15.48
CA ALA A 92 -34.41 6.04 -16.05
C ALA A 92 -34.43 4.98 -17.16
N ASN A 93 -35.60 4.35 -17.40
CA ASN A 93 -35.73 3.18 -18.27
C ASN A 93 -34.69 2.08 -17.94
N MET A 94 -34.44 1.89 -16.64
CA MET A 94 -33.49 0.90 -16.12
C MET A 94 -34.27 -0.26 -15.48
N PRO A 95 -33.76 -1.50 -15.58
CA PRO A 95 -34.36 -2.62 -14.88
C PRO A 95 -34.29 -2.42 -13.37
N ILE A 96 -35.30 -2.93 -12.65
CA ILE A 96 -35.26 -2.98 -11.19
C ILE A 96 -34.09 -3.91 -10.81
N PRO A 97 -33.14 -3.44 -9.99
CA PRO A 97 -32.00 -4.25 -9.58
C PRO A 97 -32.44 -5.41 -8.67
N ASP A 98 -31.79 -6.57 -8.81
CA ASP A 98 -32.03 -7.76 -7.98
C ASP A 98 -31.35 -7.67 -6.60
N VAL A 99 -30.31 -6.83 -6.48
CA VAL A 99 -29.58 -6.56 -5.24
C VAL A 99 -29.28 -5.05 -5.10
N PRO A 100 -29.15 -4.51 -3.87
CA PRO A 100 -28.87 -3.09 -3.66
C PRO A 100 -27.60 -2.63 -4.41
N VAL A 101 -27.71 -1.54 -5.18
CA VAL A 101 -26.55 -0.88 -5.80
C VAL A 101 -25.93 0.07 -4.80
N LEU A 102 -24.67 -0.15 -4.42
CA LEU A 102 -24.05 0.53 -3.29
C LEU A 102 -22.89 1.43 -3.68
N PHE A 103 -22.78 2.56 -2.98
CA PHE A 103 -21.60 3.42 -2.98
C PHE A 103 -21.41 4.04 -1.59
N ILE A 104 -20.31 4.76 -1.41
CA ILE A 104 -19.99 5.43 -0.15
C ILE A 104 -19.67 6.90 -0.37
N LYS A 105 -20.00 7.72 0.63
CA LYS A 105 -19.44 9.06 0.79
C LYS A 105 -18.51 9.08 2.01
N PRO A 106 -17.36 9.78 1.95
CA PRO A 106 -16.54 9.99 3.13
C PRO A 106 -17.29 10.86 4.13
N ARG A 107 -16.94 10.77 5.42
CA ARG A 107 -17.54 11.62 6.46
C ARG A 107 -17.36 13.13 6.21
N THR A 108 -16.35 13.52 5.41
CA THR A 108 -16.13 14.93 5.01
C THR A 108 -17.21 15.47 4.07
N ALA A 109 -18.02 14.60 3.46
CA ALA A 109 -19.19 15.01 2.70
C ALA A 109 -20.33 15.53 3.60
N LEU A 110 -20.34 15.19 4.90
CA LEU A 110 -21.38 15.59 5.84
C LEU A 110 -21.49 17.12 5.92
N ASN A 111 -22.72 17.63 5.76
CA ASN A 111 -23.03 19.05 5.86
C ASN A 111 -24.34 19.25 6.64
N GLY A 112 -24.59 20.48 7.08
CA GLY A 112 -25.78 20.82 7.88
C GLY A 112 -26.88 21.57 7.11
N PRO A 113 -27.98 21.92 7.78
CA PRO A 113 -28.99 22.85 7.29
C PRO A 113 -28.47 24.29 7.19
N ALA A 114 -29.27 25.17 6.56
CA ALA A 114 -29.04 26.61 6.55
C ALA A 114 -28.69 27.15 7.96
N PRO A 115 -27.67 28.02 8.07
CA PRO A 115 -26.99 28.77 7.01
C PRO A 115 -25.84 28.02 6.32
N ALA A 116 -25.61 26.74 6.63
CA ALA A 116 -24.62 25.95 5.90
C ALA A 116 -25.03 25.85 4.41
N LYS A 117 -24.03 25.97 3.52
CA LYS A 117 -24.23 26.02 2.07
C LYS A 117 -23.80 24.72 1.41
N ILE A 118 -24.47 24.33 0.33
CA ILE A 118 -24.01 23.24 -0.54
C ILE A 118 -22.81 23.77 -1.32
N ASN A 119 -21.63 23.21 -1.07
CA ASN A 119 -20.40 23.64 -1.72
C ASN A 119 -20.18 22.88 -3.03
N ILE A 120 -20.12 23.60 -4.16
CA ILE A 120 -19.78 23.03 -5.45
C ILE A 120 -18.34 23.42 -5.81
N PRO A 121 -17.38 22.48 -5.76
CA PRO A 121 -15.99 22.78 -6.05
C PRO A 121 -15.77 23.12 -7.53
N LYS A 122 -14.75 23.91 -7.82
CA LYS A 122 -14.48 24.46 -9.17
C LYS A 122 -14.54 23.43 -10.31
N PHE A 123 -14.04 22.21 -10.10
CA PHE A 123 -14.06 21.17 -11.15
C PHE A 123 -15.44 20.55 -11.41
N ALA A 124 -16.41 20.77 -10.52
CA ALA A 124 -17.80 20.33 -10.63
C ALA A 124 -18.76 21.48 -11.04
N GLN A 125 -18.22 22.68 -11.28
CA GLN A 125 -18.93 23.84 -11.82
C GLN A 125 -19.01 23.80 -13.37
N ASP A 126 -19.06 22.61 -13.96
CA ASP A 126 -19.12 22.38 -15.41
C ASP A 126 -20.57 22.26 -15.94
N GLY A 127 -21.55 22.66 -15.11
CA GLY A 127 -22.97 22.52 -15.42
C GLY A 127 -23.51 21.09 -15.23
N SER A 128 -22.85 20.25 -14.44
CA SER A 128 -23.29 18.87 -14.18
C SER A 128 -23.63 18.54 -12.72
N SER A 129 -23.58 19.52 -11.83
CA SER A 129 -23.92 19.33 -10.42
C SER A 129 -25.42 19.13 -10.24
N ASP A 130 -25.81 18.06 -9.58
CA ASP A 130 -27.19 17.58 -9.48
C ASP A 130 -27.63 17.43 -8.01
N TYR A 131 -28.94 17.46 -7.80
CA TYR A 131 -29.59 17.26 -6.50
C TYR A 131 -30.35 15.93 -6.50
N GLU A 132 -30.46 15.32 -5.32
CA GLU A 132 -31.19 14.07 -5.12
C GLU A 132 -31.81 14.11 -3.72
N ALA A 133 -33.13 14.32 -3.62
CA ALA A 133 -33.84 14.27 -2.35
C ALA A 133 -33.92 12.84 -1.83
N GLU A 134 -33.38 12.58 -0.63
CA GLU A 134 -33.36 11.24 -0.04
C GLU A 134 -33.77 11.25 1.44
N LEU A 135 -34.45 10.18 1.87
CA LEU A 135 -34.55 9.82 3.28
C LEU A 135 -33.22 9.22 3.73
N SER A 136 -32.69 9.71 4.85
CA SER A 136 -31.51 9.14 5.50
C SER A 136 -31.86 8.65 6.91
N PHE A 137 -31.18 7.60 7.36
CA PHE A 137 -31.27 7.13 8.73
C PHE A 137 -29.88 6.83 9.33
N VAL A 138 -29.81 6.79 10.65
CA VAL A 138 -28.55 6.68 11.40
C VAL A 138 -28.51 5.38 12.19
N ILE A 139 -27.38 4.68 12.20
CA ILE A 139 -27.19 3.45 12.96
C ILE A 139 -26.97 3.75 14.46
N SER A 140 -27.79 3.16 15.34
CA SER A 140 -27.82 3.43 16.79
C SER A 140 -26.80 2.62 17.60
N LYS A 141 -26.43 1.42 17.11
CA LYS A 141 -25.51 0.50 17.80
C LYS A 141 -24.69 -0.27 16.76
N THR A 142 -23.45 -0.61 17.09
CA THR A 142 -22.58 -1.38 16.19
C THR A 142 -23.10 -2.81 16.04
N GLY A 143 -23.14 -3.32 14.81
CA GLY A 143 -23.57 -4.69 14.53
C GLY A 143 -22.99 -5.24 13.23
N ARG A 144 -22.97 -6.56 13.11
CA ARG A 144 -22.51 -7.30 11.93
C ARG A 144 -23.45 -8.49 11.74
N ASP A 145 -23.70 -8.87 10.49
CA ASP A 145 -24.57 -10.00 10.12
C ASP A 145 -25.96 -9.87 10.79
N ILE A 146 -26.54 -8.68 10.74
CA ILE A 146 -27.79 -8.31 11.39
C ILE A 146 -28.96 -8.98 10.63
N PRO A 147 -29.76 -9.82 11.31
CA PRO A 147 -30.94 -10.42 10.67
C PRO A 147 -32.03 -9.38 10.43
N LYS A 148 -32.78 -9.52 9.32
CA LYS A 148 -33.81 -8.54 8.87
C LYS A 148 -34.81 -8.21 9.98
N GLU A 149 -35.20 -9.19 10.79
CA GLU A 149 -36.20 -9.04 11.86
C GLU A 149 -35.72 -8.14 13.01
N LYS A 150 -34.40 -8.01 13.19
CA LYS A 150 -33.79 -7.14 14.21
C LYS A 150 -33.29 -5.81 13.66
N ALA A 151 -33.30 -5.65 12.33
CA ALA A 151 -32.66 -4.53 11.65
C ALA A 151 -33.18 -3.17 12.12
N LEU A 152 -34.49 -3.00 12.30
CA LEU A 152 -35.07 -1.73 12.73
C LEU A 152 -34.66 -1.31 14.14
N GLU A 153 -34.22 -2.24 15.00
CA GLU A 153 -33.66 -1.91 16.32
C GLU A 153 -32.32 -1.17 16.25
N TYR A 154 -31.65 -1.23 15.09
CA TYR A 154 -30.39 -0.55 14.82
C TYR A 154 -30.61 0.86 14.27
N VAL A 155 -31.86 1.31 14.09
CA VAL A 155 -32.14 2.69 13.64
C VAL A 155 -32.21 3.63 14.85
N LEU A 156 -31.39 4.67 14.83
CA LEU A 156 -31.40 5.75 15.81
C LEU A 156 -32.49 6.77 15.51
N GLY A 157 -32.63 7.13 14.24
CA GLY A 157 -33.63 8.08 13.76
C GLY A 157 -33.48 8.38 12.27
N TYR A 158 -34.44 9.15 11.76
CA TYR A 158 -34.62 9.50 10.36
C TYR A 158 -34.46 11.01 10.15
N THR A 159 -33.91 11.40 9.00
CA THR A 159 -33.70 12.81 8.66
C THR A 159 -33.75 13.01 7.14
N CYS A 160 -33.93 14.25 6.68
CA CYS A 160 -33.83 14.57 5.26
C CYS A 160 -32.35 14.66 4.86
N SER A 161 -32.07 14.38 3.59
CA SER A 161 -30.74 14.47 3.03
C SER A 161 -30.77 14.83 1.55
N ASN A 162 -29.73 15.49 1.06
CA ASN A 162 -29.54 15.75 -0.36
C ASN A 162 -28.26 15.04 -0.85
N ASP A 163 -28.39 14.11 -1.80
CA ASP A 163 -27.24 13.50 -2.46
C ASP A 163 -26.74 14.36 -3.63
N VAL A 164 -25.82 15.29 -3.32
CA VAL A 164 -25.24 16.17 -4.33
C VAL A 164 -24.19 15.42 -5.16
N SER A 165 -24.38 15.44 -6.48
CA SER A 165 -23.60 14.63 -7.42
C SER A 165 -22.95 15.46 -8.54
N ALA A 166 -21.67 15.24 -8.84
CA ALA A 166 -21.01 15.79 -10.04
C ALA A 166 -21.14 14.82 -11.22
N ARG A 167 -22.19 14.96 -12.04
CA ARG A 167 -22.61 13.94 -13.01
C ARG A 167 -21.60 13.70 -14.13
N THR A 168 -20.89 14.72 -14.59
CA THR A 168 -19.81 14.52 -15.58
C THR A 168 -18.76 13.54 -15.06
N GLN A 169 -18.41 13.61 -13.77
CA GLN A 169 -17.43 12.73 -13.16
C GLN A 169 -18.02 11.35 -12.88
N GLN A 170 -19.31 11.27 -12.54
CA GLN A 170 -20.00 10.01 -12.33
C GLN A 170 -20.03 9.17 -13.61
N PHE A 171 -20.25 9.78 -14.77
CA PHE A 171 -20.26 9.07 -16.06
C PHE A 171 -18.87 8.74 -16.61
N LYS A 172 -17.81 9.40 -16.11
CA LYS A 172 -16.42 9.11 -16.50
C LYS A 172 -15.79 7.97 -15.70
N ASN A 173 -16.29 7.69 -14.50
CA ASN A 173 -15.70 6.74 -13.57
C ASN A 173 -16.63 5.56 -13.32
N SER A 174 -16.06 4.36 -13.19
CA SER A 174 -16.83 3.16 -12.83
C SER A 174 -17.27 3.13 -11.37
N GLN A 175 -16.65 3.95 -10.50
CA GLN A 175 -16.99 4.08 -9.08
C GLN A 175 -17.61 5.47 -8.81
N TRP A 176 -18.84 5.49 -8.28
CA TRP A 176 -19.58 6.75 -8.03
C TRP A 176 -19.07 7.54 -6.83
N CYS A 177 -18.26 6.92 -5.96
CA CYS A 177 -17.79 7.53 -4.71
C CYS A 177 -17.05 8.86 -4.93
N PHE A 178 -16.22 8.97 -5.97
CA PHE A 178 -15.51 10.22 -6.28
C PHE A 178 -16.46 11.35 -6.68
N SER A 179 -17.43 11.06 -7.55
CA SER A 179 -18.39 12.07 -8.02
C SER A 179 -19.44 12.49 -7.00
N LYS A 180 -19.66 11.66 -5.96
CA LYS A 180 -20.68 11.87 -4.93
C LYS A 180 -20.10 12.27 -3.57
N GLY A 181 -18.83 11.96 -3.30
CA GLY A 181 -18.17 12.16 -2.02
C GLY A 181 -17.35 13.44 -1.89
N LEU A 182 -17.83 14.55 -2.47
CA LEU A 182 -17.18 15.86 -2.37
C LEU A 182 -17.40 16.48 -0.98
N ASP A 183 -16.50 17.35 -0.53
CA ASP A 183 -16.65 17.99 0.77
C ASP A 183 -17.95 18.82 0.83
N GLY A 184 -18.79 18.51 1.82
CA GLY A 184 -20.09 19.15 2.01
C GLY A 184 -21.22 18.72 1.04
N SER A 185 -21.03 17.65 0.24
CA SER A 185 -22.01 17.13 -0.74
C SER A 185 -23.13 16.28 -0.16
N CYS A 186 -23.23 16.18 1.17
CA CYS A 186 -24.25 15.43 1.89
C CYS A 186 -24.82 16.27 3.04
N PRO A 187 -25.57 17.34 2.75
CA PRO A 187 -26.33 18.02 3.78
C PRO A 187 -27.43 17.11 4.32
N ILE A 188 -27.56 17.09 5.65
CA ILE A 188 -28.60 16.37 6.38
C ILE A 188 -29.30 17.27 7.41
N GLY A 189 -30.53 16.94 7.77
CA GLY A 189 -31.33 17.67 8.75
C GLY A 189 -32.77 17.86 8.27
N PRO A 190 -33.54 18.83 8.79
CA PRO A 190 -33.20 19.80 9.83
C PRO A 190 -33.23 19.21 11.25
N VAL A 191 -33.80 18.01 11.40
CA VAL A 191 -34.03 17.32 12.67
C VAL A 191 -33.80 15.81 12.49
N LEU A 192 -33.41 15.12 13.55
CA LEU A 192 -33.36 13.67 13.61
C LEU A 192 -34.59 13.16 14.38
N VAL A 193 -35.48 12.44 13.69
CA VAL A 193 -36.74 11.95 14.26
C VAL A 193 -36.58 10.50 14.72
N ALA A 194 -36.87 10.24 15.99
CA ALA A 194 -36.75 8.90 16.58
C ALA A 194 -37.82 7.94 16.04
N PRO A 195 -37.54 6.62 15.99
CA PRO A 195 -38.54 5.61 15.62
C PRO A 195 -39.79 5.59 16.51
N SER A 196 -39.70 6.10 17.74
CA SER A 196 -40.85 6.24 18.65
C SER A 196 -41.84 7.31 18.20
N ALA A 197 -41.39 8.31 17.43
CA ALA A 197 -42.20 9.40 16.89
C ALA A 197 -42.64 9.14 15.44
N LEU A 198 -41.79 8.49 14.63
CA LEU A 198 -42.07 8.15 13.23
C LEU A 198 -42.23 6.63 13.07
N LYS A 199 -43.48 6.16 13.14
CA LYS A 199 -43.78 4.72 13.16
C LYS A 199 -43.60 4.03 11.83
N ASP A 200 -43.90 4.72 10.72
CA ASP A 200 -43.82 4.17 9.37
C ASP A 200 -42.97 5.08 8.48
N PRO A 201 -41.66 4.80 8.35
CA PRO A 201 -40.75 5.57 7.50
C PRO A 201 -40.94 5.27 6.00
N HIS A 202 -41.72 4.24 5.65
CA HIS A 202 -41.96 3.78 4.27
C HIS A 202 -43.22 4.37 3.64
N LYS A 203 -43.83 5.38 4.29
CA LYS A 203 -45.02 6.05 3.77
C LYS A 203 -44.97 7.56 3.97
N LEU A 204 -43.90 8.18 3.51
CA LEU A 204 -43.66 9.61 3.63
C LEU A 204 -43.53 10.22 2.25
N ARG A 205 -44.27 11.32 2.01
CA ARG A 205 -44.02 12.11 0.81
C ARG A 205 -42.64 12.76 0.90
N ILE A 206 -41.88 12.67 -0.19
CA ILE A 206 -40.54 13.27 -0.32
C ILE A 206 -40.49 14.18 -1.54
N ARG A 207 -39.95 15.39 -1.37
CA ARG A 207 -39.86 16.40 -2.42
C ARG A 207 -38.51 17.09 -2.46
N ALA A 208 -38.07 17.38 -3.68
CA ALA A 208 -36.98 18.32 -3.95
C ALA A 208 -37.59 19.60 -4.52
N ILE A 209 -37.25 20.76 -3.94
CA ILE A 209 -37.72 22.07 -4.37
C ILE A 209 -36.48 22.91 -4.71
N LEU A 210 -36.39 23.36 -5.97
CA LEU A 210 -35.31 24.21 -6.46
C LEU A 210 -35.89 25.58 -6.83
N ASN A 211 -35.44 26.63 -6.15
CA ASN A 211 -35.89 28.01 -6.37
C ASN A 211 -37.43 28.13 -6.32
N GLY A 212 -38.05 27.50 -5.33
CA GLY A 212 -39.51 27.49 -5.13
C GLY A 212 -40.29 26.58 -6.09
N LYS A 213 -39.63 25.88 -7.02
CA LYS A 213 -40.27 24.93 -7.94
C LYS A 213 -40.00 23.50 -7.51
N THR A 214 -41.05 22.71 -7.34
CA THR A 214 -40.92 21.26 -7.11
C THR A 214 -40.29 20.60 -8.34
N VAL A 215 -39.14 19.98 -8.15
CA VAL A 215 -38.38 19.29 -9.21
C VAL A 215 -38.35 17.77 -9.04
N GLN A 216 -38.54 17.26 -7.82
CA GLN A 216 -38.85 15.85 -7.51
C GLN A 216 -40.06 15.79 -6.57
N ASP A 217 -40.92 14.79 -6.78
CA ASP A 217 -42.09 14.50 -5.94
C ASP A 217 -42.37 13.00 -5.98
N SER A 218 -42.18 12.31 -4.86
CA SER A 218 -42.28 10.86 -4.74
C SER A 218 -42.75 10.47 -3.33
N ASN A 219 -42.74 9.18 -3.03
CA ASN A 219 -43.06 8.63 -1.71
C ASN A 219 -42.05 7.56 -1.32
N THR A 220 -41.69 7.49 -0.04
CA THR A 220 -40.76 6.46 0.47
C THR A 220 -41.32 5.04 0.32
N SER A 221 -42.60 4.87 0.00
CA SER A 221 -43.21 3.58 -0.36
C SER A 221 -42.69 3.00 -1.68
N GLU A 222 -42.06 3.83 -2.52
CA GLU A 222 -41.46 3.40 -3.78
C GLU A 222 -40.10 2.71 -3.60
N MET A 223 -39.59 2.61 -2.36
CA MET A 223 -38.34 1.89 -2.07
C MET A 223 -38.39 0.45 -2.60
N ILE A 224 -37.36 0.05 -3.35
CA ILE A 224 -37.21 -1.29 -3.90
C ILE A 224 -36.74 -2.23 -2.78
N PHE A 225 -35.71 -1.81 -2.06
CA PHE A 225 -35.19 -2.45 -0.86
C PHE A 225 -35.55 -1.60 0.36
N ASP A 226 -36.29 -2.19 1.29
CA ASP A 226 -36.73 -1.49 2.51
C ASP A 226 -35.55 -1.25 3.48
N ILE A 227 -35.80 -0.54 4.58
CA ILE A 227 -34.74 -0.19 5.56
C ILE A 227 -34.19 -1.43 6.26
N ALA A 228 -35.04 -2.42 6.56
CA ALA A 228 -34.65 -3.64 7.23
C ALA A 228 -33.80 -4.54 6.30
N GLU A 229 -34.18 -4.66 5.03
CA GLU A 229 -33.42 -5.33 3.98
C GLU A 229 -32.07 -4.66 3.78
N THR A 230 -32.06 -3.33 3.71
CA THR A 230 -30.86 -2.54 3.53
C THR A 230 -29.85 -2.77 4.65
N ILE A 231 -30.27 -2.67 5.92
CA ILE A 231 -29.39 -2.91 7.07
C ILE A 231 -28.89 -4.35 7.07
N SER A 232 -29.78 -5.32 6.84
CA SER A 232 -29.40 -6.73 6.84
C SER A 232 -28.35 -7.00 5.77
N PHE A 233 -28.62 -6.58 4.53
CA PHE A 233 -27.70 -6.71 3.40
C PHE A 233 -26.36 -6.03 3.65
N LEU A 234 -26.36 -4.77 4.08
CA LEU A 234 -25.14 -4.01 4.32
C LEU A 234 -24.28 -4.56 5.47
N SER A 235 -24.88 -5.32 6.38
CA SER A 235 -24.17 -5.92 7.51
C SER A 235 -23.57 -7.30 7.22
N GLN A 236 -23.87 -7.90 6.07
CA GLN A 236 -23.34 -9.22 5.70
C GLN A 236 -21.83 -9.19 5.52
N GLY A 237 -21.11 -9.89 6.39
CA GLY A 237 -19.64 -9.91 6.44
C GLY A 237 -19.00 -8.56 6.82
N THR A 238 -19.80 -7.54 7.12
CA THR A 238 -19.35 -6.14 7.31
C THR A 238 -19.92 -5.55 8.58
N THR A 239 -19.06 -4.98 9.42
CA THR A 239 -19.53 -4.27 10.62
C THR A 239 -20.15 -2.92 10.23
N LEU A 240 -21.42 -2.72 10.57
CA LEU A 240 -22.08 -1.42 10.58
C LEU A 240 -21.84 -0.75 11.92
N GLU A 241 -20.98 0.27 11.93
CA GLU A 241 -20.61 1.00 13.13
C GLU A 241 -21.73 1.97 13.55
N ARG A 242 -21.90 2.12 14.87
CA ARG A 242 -22.76 3.17 15.44
C ARG A 242 -22.38 4.54 14.85
N GLY A 243 -23.39 5.32 14.46
CA GLY A 243 -23.23 6.62 13.82
C GLY A 243 -23.11 6.57 12.29
N THR A 244 -23.03 5.38 11.68
CA THR A 244 -23.10 5.24 10.21
C THR A 244 -24.41 5.84 9.71
N ILE A 245 -24.32 6.72 8.71
CA ILE A 245 -25.49 7.28 8.01
C ILE A 245 -25.77 6.43 6.78
N ILE A 246 -27.02 6.09 6.55
CA ILE A 246 -27.47 5.36 5.37
C ILE A 246 -28.45 6.22 4.59
N MET A 247 -28.08 6.56 3.36
CA MET A 247 -28.94 7.26 2.40
C MET A 247 -29.65 6.24 1.51
N THR A 248 -30.98 6.37 1.40
CA THR A 248 -31.84 5.31 0.87
C THR A 248 -32.10 5.38 -0.62
N GLY A 249 -31.49 6.31 -1.35
CA GLY A 249 -31.78 6.58 -2.75
C GLY A 249 -32.86 7.63 -2.94
N THR A 250 -33.04 8.06 -4.20
CA THR A 250 -33.95 9.15 -4.58
C THR A 250 -35.01 8.70 -5.58
N GLY A 251 -36.15 9.40 -5.58
CA GLY A 251 -37.22 9.27 -6.57
C GLY A 251 -36.92 9.97 -7.90
N PRO A 252 -37.86 9.97 -8.86
CA PRO A 252 -37.66 10.56 -10.19
C PRO A 252 -37.54 12.08 -10.13
N GLY A 253 -37.03 12.68 -11.21
CA GLY A 253 -36.91 14.12 -11.40
C GLY A 253 -35.51 14.69 -11.13
N ILE A 254 -34.49 13.83 -11.04
CA ILE A 254 -33.09 14.24 -10.94
C ILE A 254 -32.70 15.10 -12.16
N GLY A 255 -31.95 16.16 -11.95
CA GLY A 255 -31.67 17.19 -12.96
C GLY A 255 -31.03 16.63 -14.23
N ALA A 256 -30.18 15.61 -14.11
CA ALA A 256 -29.51 14.97 -15.25
C ALA A 256 -30.44 14.20 -16.20
N MET A 257 -31.61 13.75 -15.71
CA MET A 257 -32.59 12.95 -16.48
C MET A 257 -33.74 13.78 -17.03
N ARG A 258 -33.81 15.06 -16.65
CA ARG A 258 -34.80 16.00 -17.19
C ARG A 258 -34.47 16.43 -18.61
N ASN A 259 -35.51 16.83 -19.35
CA ASN A 259 -35.39 17.47 -20.65
C ASN A 259 -36.18 18.79 -20.66
N PRO A 260 -35.51 19.97 -20.66
CA PRO A 260 -34.06 20.15 -20.62
C PRO A 260 -33.46 19.73 -19.27
N LYS A 261 -32.15 19.41 -19.28
CA LYS A 261 -31.40 19.08 -18.06
C LYS A 261 -31.36 20.30 -17.12
N ILE A 262 -31.39 20.02 -15.83
CA ILE A 262 -31.24 21.04 -14.77
C ILE A 262 -29.95 20.72 -14.02
N ALA A 263 -29.17 21.75 -13.70
CA ALA A 263 -27.98 21.63 -12.86
C ALA A 263 -27.99 22.75 -11.81
N LEU A 264 -27.51 22.45 -10.61
CA LEU A 264 -27.38 23.40 -9.52
C LEU A 264 -26.47 24.56 -9.91
N GLN A 265 -26.95 25.78 -9.71
CA GLN A 265 -26.24 27.04 -9.95
C GLN A 265 -25.91 27.73 -8.63
N ALA A 266 -24.92 28.63 -8.66
CA ALA A 266 -24.62 29.47 -7.52
C ALA A 266 -25.86 30.28 -7.09
N GLN A 267 -26.07 30.38 -5.78
CA GLN A 267 -27.22 31.04 -5.13
C GLN A 267 -28.57 30.32 -5.29
N ASP A 268 -28.62 29.14 -5.90
CA ASP A 268 -29.85 28.36 -5.91
C ASP A 268 -30.30 28.03 -4.49
N ASP A 269 -31.59 28.19 -4.23
CA ASP A 269 -32.27 27.74 -3.02
C ASP A 269 -32.72 26.29 -3.26
N MET A 270 -32.04 25.35 -2.60
CA MET A 270 -32.30 23.92 -2.72
C MET A 270 -32.90 23.41 -1.42
N ARG A 271 -34.09 22.81 -1.49
CA ARG A 271 -34.81 22.26 -0.34
C ARG A 271 -35.18 20.80 -0.53
N VAL A 272 -34.96 19.99 0.51
CA VAL A 272 -35.47 18.62 0.60
C VAL A 272 -36.51 18.58 1.71
N GLU A 273 -37.76 18.32 1.34
CA GLU A 273 -38.89 18.24 2.25
C GLU A 273 -39.32 16.78 2.39
N ILE A 274 -39.43 16.29 3.62
CA ILE A 274 -40.01 14.99 3.94
C ILE A 274 -41.11 15.17 4.97
N GLU A 275 -42.27 14.59 4.67
CA GLU A 275 -43.43 14.59 5.56
C GLU A 275 -43.05 14.07 6.97
N GLN A 276 -43.56 14.71 8.03
CA GLN A 276 -43.29 14.40 9.44
C GLN A 276 -41.82 14.58 9.91
N ILE A 277 -40.90 14.99 9.03
CA ILE A 277 -39.50 15.31 9.39
C ILE A 277 -39.25 16.82 9.24
N GLY A 278 -39.71 17.42 8.13
CA GLY A 278 -39.57 18.85 7.85
C GLY A 278 -38.70 19.12 6.62
N THR A 279 -38.20 20.35 6.52
CA THR A 279 -37.50 20.83 5.32
C THR A 279 -36.02 21.13 5.61
N LEU A 280 -35.13 20.40 4.94
CA LEU A 280 -33.72 20.72 4.85
C LEU A 280 -33.54 21.80 3.79
N ILE A 281 -33.03 22.97 4.18
CA ILE A 281 -32.85 24.14 3.30
C ILE A 281 -31.35 24.43 3.19
N ASN A 282 -30.84 24.58 1.97
CA ASN A 282 -29.48 25.02 1.72
C ASN A 282 -29.43 25.98 0.53
N THR A 283 -28.59 27.01 0.64
CA THR A 283 -28.18 27.81 -0.52
C THR A 283 -26.98 27.15 -1.18
N VAL A 284 -26.97 27.07 -2.51
CA VAL A 284 -25.83 26.59 -3.28
C VAL A 284 -24.75 27.66 -3.37
N TYR A 285 -23.51 27.27 -3.13
CA TYR A 285 -22.34 28.13 -3.21
C TYR A 285 -21.31 27.49 -4.13
N PHE A 286 -20.85 28.26 -5.11
CA PHE A 286 -19.72 27.87 -5.94
C PHE A 286 -18.44 28.23 -5.21
N ASP A 287 -17.58 27.24 -4.99
CA ASP A 287 -16.32 27.44 -4.30
C ASP A 287 -15.33 28.18 -5.21
N ASP A 288 -15.39 29.50 -5.14
CA ASP A 288 -14.45 30.38 -5.81
C ASP A 288 -13.23 30.70 -4.93
N ARG A 289 -13.06 30.01 -3.79
CA ARG A 289 -11.87 30.16 -2.96
C ARG A 289 -10.65 29.83 -3.81
N GLU A 290 -10.00 30.86 -4.30
CA GLU A 290 -8.56 30.83 -4.47
C GLU A 290 -8.00 30.55 -3.07
N PHE A 291 -7.30 29.42 -2.90
CA PHE A 291 -6.53 29.18 -1.68
C PHE A 291 -5.75 30.46 -1.33
N PRO A 292 -5.76 30.91 -0.06
CA PRO A 292 -5.27 32.23 0.30
C PRO A 292 -3.88 32.45 -0.30
N ARG A 293 -3.79 33.40 -1.23
CA ARG A 293 -2.51 33.80 -1.81
C ARG A 293 -1.66 34.30 -0.64
N CYS A 294 -0.49 33.70 -0.46
CA CYS A 294 0.44 34.07 0.61
C CYS A 294 0.65 35.60 0.63
N ARG A 295 0.65 36.21 1.82
CA ARG A 295 0.90 37.67 2.02
C ARG A 295 2.15 38.17 1.29
N VAL A 296 3.15 37.29 1.12
CA VAL A 296 4.38 37.57 0.37
C VAL A 296 4.11 37.79 -1.12
N CYS A 297 3.19 37.04 -1.72
CA CYS A 297 2.77 37.19 -3.13
C CYS A 297 2.01 38.50 -3.36
N GLU A 298 1.18 38.92 -2.40
CA GLU A 298 0.41 40.16 -2.50
C GLU A 298 1.30 41.42 -2.37
N GLN A 299 2.30 41.38 -1.49
CA GLN A 299 3.35 42.41 -1.40
C GLN A 299 4.23 42.45 -2.67
N THR A 300 4.47 41.29 -3.28
CA THR A 300 5.22 41.19 -4.55
C THR A 300 4.40 41.75 -5.73
N ALA A 301 3.09 41.51 -5.77
CA ALA A 301 2.18 42.06 -6.77
C ALA A 301 2.02 43.59 -6.65
N GLN A 302 2.01 44.14 -5.43
CA GLN A 302 2.02 45.59 -5.20
C GLN A 302 3.37 46.23 -5.59
N ARG A 303 4.50 45.53 -5.39
CA ARG A 303 5.82 45.94 -5.90
C ARG A 303 5.90 45.89 -7.43
N GLN A 304 5.30 44.88 -8.07
CA GLN A 304 5.20 44.79 -9.53
C GLN A 304 4.31 45.88 -10.13
N LYS A 305 3.17 46.25 -9.51
CA LYS A 305 2.33 47.38 -9.96
C LYS A 305 3.04 48.74 -9.85
N LYS A 306 3.95 48.91 -8.89
CA LYS A 306 4.82 50.10 -8.78
C LYS A 306 5.91 50.14 -9.86
N CYS A 307 6.46 48.98 -10.26
CA CYS A 307 7.40 48.89 -11.38
C CYS A 307 6.71 49.10 -12.74
N TYR A 308 5.46 48.64 -12.91
CA TYR A 308 4.71 48.81 -14.17
C TYR A 308 4.36 50.27 -14.49
N ARG A 309 4.21 51.15 -13.48
CA ARG A 309 4.02 52.60 -13.72
C ARG A 309 5.30 53.35 -14.13
N ARG A 310 6.49 52.72 -14.03
CA ARG A 310 7.77 53.38 -14.33
C ARG A 310 8.28 53.13 -15.76
N HIS A 311 7.55 52.34 -16.56
CA HIS A 311 7.86 52.05 -17.96
C HIS A 311 6.68 52.37 -18.89
N GLN A 312 6.12 53.58 -18.75
CA GLN A 312 5.39 54.22 -19.86
C GLN A 312 6.34 55.21 -20.55
N LEU A 313 6.84 54.83 -21.73
CA LEU A 313 7.37 55.76 -22.71
C LEU A 313 6.20 56.40 -23.49
N PRO A 314 6.35 57.64 -23.99
CA PRO A 314 5.23 58.47 -24.42
C PRO A 314 4.61 57.98 -25.74
N LYS A 315 3.28 58.10 -25.82
CA LYS A 315 2.51 57.95 -27.06
C LYS A 315 2.99 58.97 -28.08
N THR A 316 3.36 58.52 -29.27
CA THR A 316 3.38 59.35 -30.48
C THR A 316 2.10 59.09 -31.25
N ASP A 317 1.49 60.18 -31.68
CA ASP A 317 0.21 60.25 -32.39
C ASP A 317 0.26 59.50 -33.72
N GLN A 318 -0.76 58.69 -33.97
CA GLN A 318 -1.47 58.74 -35.25
C GLN A 318 -2.90 58.22 -35.08
N GLN A 319 -3.81 59.15 -35.26
CA GLN A 319 -5.26 59.02 -35.24
C GLN A 319 -5.79 58.25 -36.45
N ASP A 320 -6.92 57.59 -36.19
CA ASP A 320 -8.11 57.49 -37.04
C ASP A 320 -7.91 56.96 -38.48
N ASN A 321 -8.45 55.77 -38.77
CA ASN A 321 -9.83 55.66 -39.26
C ASN A 321 -10.21 54.23 -39.70
N ARG A 322 -11.49 53.94 -39.50
CA ARG A 322 -12.39 53.09 -40.31
C ARG A 322 -12.48 51.58 -40.04
N SER A 323 -13.63 51.27 -39.46
CA SER A 323 -14.50 50.15 -39.78
C SER A 323 -14.85 50.01 -41.28
N SER A 324 -15.28 48.78 -41.61
CA SER A 324 -16.22 48.37 -42.68
C SER A 324 -15.67 47.87 -44.03
N PHE A 325 -16.33 46.80 -44.47
CA PHE A 325 -16.53 46.24 -45.82
C PHE A 325 -15.69 45.05 -46.34
N LEU A 326 -16.46 43.97 -46.55
CA LEU A 326 -16.51 42.95 -47.59
C LEU A 326 -15.64 43.08 -48.86
N ASP A 327 -15.38 41.89 -49.39
CA ASP A 327 -15.21 41.44 -50.78
C ASP A 327 -13.88 41.58 -51.54
N ASP A 328 -13.67 40.48 -52.29
CA ASP A 328 -12.87 40.22 -53.48
C ASP A 328 -11.32 40.19 -53.44
N GLY A 329 -10.82 38.99 -53.73
CA GLY A 329 -10.20 38.74 -55.03
C GLY A 329 -8.69 38.94 -55.17
N GLY A 330 -7.99 37.84 -55.52
CA GLY A 330 -6.99 37.87 -56.59
C GLY A 330 -5.51 37.98 -56.20
N ALA A 331 -4.83 36.83 -56.30
CA ALA A 331 -3.57 36.58 -57.01
C ALA A 331 -2.33 37.48 -56.81
N GLY A 332 -1.18 36.81 -56.62
CA GLY A 332 0.01 37.10 -57.43
C GLY A 332 1.26 37.59 -56.71
N HIS A 333 2.10 36.62 -56.32
CA HIS A 333 3.50 36.46 -56.75
C HIS A 333 4.56 37.59 -56.65
N TYR A 334 5.70 37.17 -56.05
CA TYR A 334 7.11 37.55 -56.34
C TYR A 334 7.50 39.02 -56.00
N SER A 335 8.69 39.36 -55.51
CA SER A 335 9.98 38.70 -55.38
C SER A 335 10.96 39.64 -54.65
N ASP A 336 11.97 39.05 -54.03
CA ASP A 336 13.37 39.50 -53.94
C ASP A 336 13.78 40.76 -53.14
N GLY A 337 14.75 40.54 -52.24
CA GLY A 337 16.13 40.90 -52.59
C GLY A 337 16.82 42.00 -51.78
N ALA A 338 17.44 41.61 -50.67
CA ALA A 338 18.83 41.82 -50.25
C ALA A 338 19.55 43.20 -50.31
N GLY A 339 20.42 43.41 -49.30
CA GLY A 339 21.56 44.36 -49.25
C GLY A 339 21.48 45.29 -48.03
N SER A 340 22.23 45.18 -46.92
CA SER A 340 23.67 45.06 -46.61
C SER A 340 24.33 46.39 -46.17
N ASP A 341 25.09 46.29 -45.07
CA ASP A 341 26.34 47.00 -44.72
C ASP A 341 26.40 48.32 -43.90
N GLY A 342 27.38 48.31 -42.98
CA GLY A 342 28.18 49.46 -42.46
C GLY A 342 27.84 49.95 -41.04
N GLU A 343 28.62 49.65 -39.97
CA GLU A 343 29.87 50.32 -39.51
C GLU A 343 29.67 51.83 -39.18
N ASP A 344 30.17 52.48 -38.12
CA ASP A 344 31.30 52.22 -37.22
C ASP A 344 31.36 53.24 -36.02
N ILE A 345 31.82 52.74 -34.87
CA ILE A 345 32.90 53.24 -33.96
C ILE A 345 33.00 54.69 -33.39
N SER A 346 33.37 54.71 -32.10
CA SER A 346 34.27 55.62 -31.32
C SER A 346 33.61 56.57 -30.31
N SER A 347 34.18 56.93 -29.16
CA SER A 347 35.27 56.45 -28.29
C SER A 347 35.35 57.45 -27.11
N LEU A 348 35.78 57.05 -25.90
CA LEU A 348 36.76 57.78 -25.05
C LEU A 348 36.88 57.20 -23.65
N SER A 349 38.14 57.10 -23.21
CA SER A 349 38.69 56.30 -22.11
C SER A 349 39.02 57.11 -20.84
N CYS A 350 39.08 56.46 -19.67
CA CYS A 350 40.15 56.73 -18.69
C CYS A 350 40.36 55.55 -17.70
N ARG A 351 41.62 55.23 -17.43
CA ARG A 351 42.16 54.09 -16.65
C ARG A 351 42.57 54.49 -15.22
N LYS A 352 42.17 53.71 -14.20
CA LYS A 352 42.92 52.96 -13.13
C LYS A 352 42.14 53.16 -11.80
N ARG A 353 41.95 52.23 -10.86
CA ARG A 353 42.70 51.05 -10.38
C ARG A 353 41.80 50.23 -9.41
N GLN A 354 42.02 48.91 -9.36
CA GLN A 354 41.75 47.97 -8.24
C GLN A 354 40.33 47.86 -7.65
N ASP A 355 39.59 46.79 -7.98
CA ASP A 355 39.52 45.59 -7.11
C ASP A 355 38.63 44.48 -7.72
N ARG A 356 39.06 43.23 -7.47
CA ARG A 356 38.30 41.97 -7.50
C ARG A 356 37.71 41.45 -8.82
N SER A 357 38.44 40.45 -9.32
CA SER A 357 38.07 39.39 -10.26
C SER A 357 36.94 38.48 -9.72
N GLU A 358 36.37 37.71 -10.66
CA GLU A 358 35.46 36.53 -10.48
C GLU A 358 33.95 36.74 -10.66
N TRP A 359 33.52 37.45 -11.72
CA TRP A 359 32.14 37.34 -12.21
C TRP A 359 32.11 37.32 -13.74
N SER A 360 32.54 36.22 -14.38
CA SER A 360 32.29 36.01 -15.81
C SER A 360 32.58 34.58 -16.26
N GLN A 361 31.76 33.61 -15.85
CA GLN A 361 31.67 32.33 -16.58
C GLN A 361 30.29 31.64 -16.53
N ASP A 362 29.40 31.97 -15.59
CA ASP A 362 28.11 31.27 -15.41
C ASP A 362 26.90 31.77 -16.23
N ARG A 363 27.08 32.71 -17.18
CA ARG A 363 25.95 33.26 -17.98
C ARG A 363 25.74 32.62 -19.35
N ARG A 364 26.00 31.32 -19.49
CA ARG A 364 25.56 30.55 -20.67
C ARG A 364 25.05 29.18 -20.22
N ASN A 365 23.80 29.10 -19.72
CA ASN A 365 22.94 27.92 -19.90
C ASN A 365 21.50 28.03 -19.34
N SER A 366 21.04 29.19 -18.84
CA SER A 366 19.63 29.34 -18.45
C SER A 366 18.75 29.86 -19.59
N ARG A 367 18.48 29.02 -20.59
CA ARG A 367 17.26 29.19 -21.42
C ARG A 367 16.12 28.48 -20.69
N LEU A 368 15.26 29.23 -20.03
CA LEU A 368 13.98 28.73 -19.51
C LEU A 368 13.20 28.07 -20.65
N ASN A 369 12.96 26.76 -20.54
CA ASN A 369 12.20 26.02 -21.54
C ASN A 369 10.71 26.32 -21.37
N ILE A 370 9.98 26.51 -22.48
CA ILE A 370 8.55 26.85 -22.44
C ILE A 370 7.71 25.72 -21.84
N SER A 371 8.23 24.49 -21.84
CA SER A 371 7.67 23.33 -21.14
C SER A 371 7.75 23.46 -19.62
N ASP A 372 8.81 24.06 -19.07
CA ASP A 372 8.98 24.23 -17.62
C ASP A 372 7.99 25.26 -17.08
N LEU A 373 7.67 26.27 -17.90
CA LEU A 373 6.58 27.21 -17.65
C LEU A 373 5.23 26.50 -17.49
N SER A 374 4.95 25.43 -18.24
CA SER A 374 3.69 24.68 -18.11
C SER A 374 3.58 23.92 -16.79
N PHE A 375 4.70 23.44 -16.23
CA PHE A 375 4.78 22.80 -14.91
C PHE A 375 4.61 23.83 -13.77
N ILE A 376 5.12 25.04 -13.96
CA ILE A 376 5.10 26.14 -12.98
C ILE A 376 3.73 26.86 -12.95
N LEU A 377 2.91 26.76 -14.00
CA LEU A 377 1.64 27.49 -14.12
C LEU A 377 0.47 26.92 -13.27
N HIS A 378 0.69 25.88 -12.46
CA HIS A 378 -0.33 25.37 -11.52
C HIS A 378 -0.23 26.09 -10.16
N PRO A 379 -1.35 26.63 -9.59
CA PRO A 379 -1.32 27.50 -8.39
C PRO A 379 -0.79 26.88 -7.10
N ALA A 380 -0.61 25.55 -7.08
CA ALA A 380 -0.23 24.74 -5.92
C ALA A 380 1.02 23.88 -6.15
N HIS A 381 1.77 24.10 -7.24
CA HIS A 381 3.03 23.39 -7.44
C HIS A 381 4.11 24.06 -6.58
N GLU A 382 4.51 23.44 -5.47
CA GLU A 382 5.92 23.52 -5.12
C GLU A 382 6.64 22.80 -6.25
N ALA A 383 7.43 23.54 -7.02
CA ALA A 383 8.36 22.89 -7.92
C ALA A 383 9.35 22.15 -7.00
N SER A 384 9.22 20.83 -6.91
CA SER A 384 10.36 19.96 -6.65
C SER A 384 11.28 20.12 -7.86
N SER A 385 11.94 21.28 -7.97
CA SER A 385 13.02 21.47 -8.92
C SER A 385 14.10 20.45 -8.55
N PRO A 386 14.79 19.84 -9.51
CA PRO A 386 15.99 19.04 -9.23
C PRO A 386 17.03 19.77 -8.37
N ASP A 387 16.93 21.11 -8.26
CA ASP A 387 17.89 22.00 -7.62
C ASP A 387 17.53 22.49 -6.20
N LYS A 388 16.63 21.86 -5.44
CA LYS A 388 16.69 22.03 -3.97
C LYS A 388 17.91 21.23 -3.44
N GLU A 389 19.12 21.57 -3.90
CA GLU A 389 20.29 21.30 -3.07
C GLU A 389 20.14 22.17 -1.82
N PRO A 390 20.33 21.61 -0.61
CA PRO A 390 20.40 22.45 0.59
C PRO A 390 21.49 23.50 0.35
N PRO A 391 21.28 24.77 0.74
CA PRO A 391 22.20 25.84 0.41
C PRO A 391 23.62 25.48 0.82
N SER A 392 24.49 25.36 -0.17
CA SER A 392 25.94 25.28 0.00
C SER A 392 26.44 26.62 0.55
N GLY A 393 26.35 26.79 1.86
CA GLY A 393 26.64 28.10 2.44
C GLY A 393 26.45 28.22 3.94
N LEU A 394 27.11 27.37 4.72
CA LEU A 394 27.86 27.75 5.93
C LEU A 394 28.71 26.54 6.35
N ARG A 395 29.71 26.18 5.53
CA ARG A 395 30.88 25.53 6.10
C ARG A 395 31.48 26.54 7.09
N ARG A 396 31.27 26.31 8.39
CA ARG A 396 32.14 26.89 9.41
C ARG A 396 33.53 26.32 9.17
N ASP A 397 34.36 27.09 8.48
CA ASP A 397 35.80 26.92 8.57
C ASP A 397 36.21 26.96 10.05
N GLY A 398 36.88 25.90 10.50
CA GLY A 398 37.79 25.97 11.65
C GLY A 398 37.25 25.76 13.07
N GLY A 399 36.28 24.87 13.30
CA GLY A 399 35.94 24.36 14.65
C GLY A 399 36.52 22.96 14.91
N PRO A 400 36.99 22.61 16.13
CA PRO A 400 37.74 21.37 16.35
C PRO A 400 36.84 20.13 16.18
N VAL A 401 37.44 19.07 15.64
CA VAL A 401 36.90 17.75 15.25
C VAL A 401 36.31 16.92 16.43
N ARG A 402 35.87 17.55 17.53
CA ARG A 402 35.46 16.89 18.79
C ARG A 402 33.96 16.62 18.97
N GLU A 403 33.04 17.21 18.18
CA GLU A 403 31.58 17.08 18.41
C GLU A 403 30.92 15.81 17.82
N ASN A 404 31.53 15.14 16.83
CA ASN A 404 30.89 13.97 16.18
C ASN A 404 31.15 12.62 16.87
N GLN A 405 32.24 12.48 17.63
CA GLN A 405 32.43 11.27 18.46
C GLN A 405 31.35 11.17 19.54
N SER A 406 30.85 12.30 20.06
CA SER A 406 29.73 12.31 21.01
C SER A 406 28.41 11.85 20.40
N LEU A 407 28.14 12.12 19.12
CA LEU A 407 26.88 11.70 18.47
C LEU A 407 26.82 10.19 18.23
N ILE A 408 27.92 9.57 17.80
CA ILE A 408 28.00 8.11 17.64
C ILE A 408 27.90 7.44 19.01
N GLN A 409 28.53 7.99 20.05
CA GLN A 409 28.38 7.50 21.43
C GLN A 409 26.94 7.62 21.93
N GLN A 410 26.25 8.71 21.59
CA GLN A 410 24.83 8.89 21.92
C GLN A 410 23.97 7.87 21.18
N ALA A 411 24.25 7.61 19.90
CA ALA A 411 23.56 6.57 19.14
C ALA A 411 23.80 5.16 19.72
N CYS A 412 25.04 4.86 20.13
CA CYS A 412 25.39 3.63 20.84
C CYS A 412 24.54 3.48 22.12
N TYR A 413 24.41 4.55 22.90
CA TYR A 413 23.56 4.56 24.11
C TYR A 413 22.08 4.35 23.78
N THR A 414 21.55 5.02 22.74
CA THR A 414 20.15 4.87 22.31
C THR A 414 19.84 3.46 21.80
N ILE A 415 20.77 2.86 21.07
CA ILE A 415 20.63 1.50 20.50
C ILE A 415 20.91 0.43 21.56
N GLY A 416 21.66 0.76 22.62
CA GLY A 416 22.03 -0.17 23.68
C GLY A 416 23.17 -1.11 23.30
N LEU A 417 24.10 -0.66 22.44
CA LEU A 417 25.28 -1.42 22.01
C LEU A 417 26.55 -0.63 22.28
N SER A 418 27.65 -1.30 22.63
CA SER A 418 28.97 -0.67 22.63
C SER A 418 29.39 -0.27 21.22
N HIS A 419 30.32 0.69 21.16
CA HIS A 419 30.86 1.18 19.88
C HIS A 419 31.53 0.07 19.06
N THR A 420 32.22 -0.87 19.71
CA THR A 420 32.89 -2.00 19.06
C THR A 420 31.88 -2.98 18.46
N THR A 421 30.82 -3.32 19.21
CA THR A 421 29.73 -4.16 18.71
C THR A 421 29.00 -3.50 17.55
N LEU A 422 28.73 -2.21 17.63
CA LEU A 422 28.08 -1.45 16.56
C LEU A 422 28.92 -1.42 15.28
N GLU A 423 30.22 -1.14 15.37
CA GLU A 423 31.12 -1.20 14.21
C GLU A 423 31.16 -2.59 13.58
N HIS A 424 31.14 -3.64 14.40
CA HIS A 424 31.07 -5.02 13.92
C HIS A 424 29.76 -5.30 13.18
N MET A 425 28.62 -4.86 13.71
CA MET A 425 27.32 -5.00 13.05
C MET A 425 27.25 -4.28 11.70
N VAL A 426 27.85 -3.08 11.60
CA VAL A 426 27.94 -2.36 10.32
C VAL A 426 28.77 -3.16 9.30
N ARG A 427 29.86 -3.79 9.72
CA ARG A 427 30.64 -4.68 8.82
C ARG A 427 29.84 -5.91 8.40
N ILE A 428 29.07 -6.50 9.31
CA ILE A 428 28.16 -7.62 9.00
C ILE A 428 27.12 -7.19 7.97
N TYR A 429 26.56 -5.97 8.08
CA TYR A 429 25.64 -5.43 7.08
C TYR A 429 26.29 -5.39 5.69
N PHE A 430 27.46 -4.76 5.54
CA PHE A 430 28.13 -4.67 4.23
C PHE A 430 28.55 -6.04 3.67
N LYS A 431 28.95 -6.98 4.54
CA LYS A 431 29.28 -8.36 4.13
C LYS A 431 28.08 -9.14 3.58
N ASN A 432 26.87 -8.91 4.12
CA ASN A 432 25.70 -9.75 3.84
C ASN A 432 24.62 -9.06 2.98
N MET A 433 24.61 -7.73 2.87
CA MET A 433 23.65 -6.98 2.06
C MET A 433 24.02 -7.01 0.56
N VAL A 434 23.93 -8.20 -0.05
CA VAL A 434 24.31 -8.42 -1.46
C VAL A 434 23.18 -8.02 -2.43
N ALA A 435 21.94 -7.91 -1.94
CA ALA A 435 20.76 -7.69 -2.76
C ALA A 435 20.59 -6.23 -3.22
N ILE A 436 20.84 -5.28 -2.33
CA ILE A 436 20.63 -3.85 -2.56
C ILE A 436 21.82 -3.12 -1.96
N SER A 437 22.84 -2.88 -2.78
CA SER A 437 24.04 -2.13 -2.41
C SER A 437 23.70 -0.64 -2.34
N LEU A 438 23.17 -0.22 -1.18
CA LEU A 438 22.53 1.09 -0.96
C LEU A 438 23.52 2.19 -0.58
N PHE A 439 24.67 1.83 0.00
CA PHE A 439 25.65 2.77 0.54
C PHE A 439 26.99 2.60 -0.14
N HIS A 440 27.68 3.72 -0.36
CA HIS A 440 29.06 3.71 -0.83
C HIS A 440 30.00 3.37 0.34
N GLU A 441 30.33 2.08 0.49
CA GLU A 441 31.10 1.53 1.61
C GLU A 441 32.40 2.31 1.91
N PRO A 442 33.26 2.63 0.92
CA PRO A 442 34.53 3.33 1.19
C PRO A 442 34.38 4.73 1.82
N SER A 443 33.27 5.42 1.54
CA SER A 443 32.99 6.75 2.11
C SER A 443 31.92 6.72 3.20
N PHE A 444 31.41 5.55 3.58
CA PHE A 444 30.38 5.42 4.60
C PHE A 444 30.78 6.03 5.96
N PRO A 445 32.03 5.89 6.46
CA PRO A 445 32.45 6.57 7.68
C PRO A 445 32.41 8.11 7.57
N GLN A 446 32.64 8.66 6.37
CA GLN A 446 32.55 10.10 6.13
C GLN A 446 31.10 10.57 6.14
N LYS A 447 30.19 9.73 5.60
CA LYS A 447 28.75 9.96 5.64
C LYS A 447 28.19 9.97 7.06
N LEU A 448 28.60 9.04 7.92
CA LEU A 448 28.19 9.07 9.33
C LEU A 448 28.62 10.36 10.04
N ARG A 449 29.80 10.90 9.68
CA ARG A 449 30.30 12.18 10.22
C ARG A 449 29.60 13.41 9.64
N SER A 450 28.86 13.29 8.54
CA SER A 450 28.12 14.42 7.96
C SER A 450 26.67 14.50 8.46
N ILE A 451 26.25 13.61 9.37
CA ILE A 451 24.91 13.64 9.95
C ILE A 451 24.96 14.45 11.25
N ASP A 452 24.29 15.61 11.24
CA ASP A 452 24.32 16.56 12.36
C ASP A 452 23.25 16.28 13.43
N SER A 453 22.32 15.34 13.18
CA SER A 453 21.21 15.02 14.09
C SER A 453 21.38 13.67 14.80
N PRO A 454 21.28 13.62 16.15
CA PRO A 454 21.40 12.38 16.92
C PRO A 454 20.28 11.38 16.60
N VAL A 455 19.08 11.86 16.27
CA VAL A 455 17.94 11.00 15.93
C VAL A 455 18.15 10.37 14.55
N GLN A 456 18.64 11.14 13.57
CA GLN A 456 18.87 10.65 12.21
C GLN A 456 19.99 9.61 12.16
N ILE A 457 21.10 9.84 12.87
CA ILE A 457 22.21 8.88 12.92
C ILE A 457 21.78 7.60 13.67
N SER A 458 21.02 7.73 14.75
CA SER A 458 20.48 6.58 15.50
C SER A 458 19.48 5.78 14.66
N ALA A 459 18.61 6.44 13.89
CA ALA A 459 17.67 5.79 12.99
C ALA A 459 18.39 4.95 11.92
N LEU A 460 19.42 5.53 11.29
CA LEU A 460 20.23 4.84 10.28
C LEU A 460 20.96 3.64 10.88
N LEU A 461 21.66 3.83 11.99
CA LEU A 461 22.43 2.77 12.64
C LEU A 461 21.52 1.65 13.16
N ALA A 462 20.38 1.97 13.76
CA ALA A 462 19.39 0.99 14.21
C ALA A 462 18.84 0.15 13.04
N ALA A 463 18.59 0.78 11.87
CA ALA A 463 18.14 0.05 10.69
C ALA A 463 19.20 -0.93 10.16
N LEU A 464 20.47 -0.50 10.12
CA LEU A 464 21.60 -1.36 9.71
C LEU A 464 21.79 -2.53 10.68
N VAL A 465 21.75 -2.26 11.99
CA VAL A 465 21.84 -3.28 13.03
C VAL A 465 20.66 -4.25 12.95
N GLY A 466 19.44 -3.77 12.73
CA GLY A 466 18.26 -4.63 12.58
C GLY A 466 18.36 -5.61 11.40
N PHE A 467 19.05 -5.22 10.32
CA PHE A 467 19.40 -6.16 9.25
C PHE A 467 20.54 -7.10 9.67
N ALA A 468 21.64 -6.56 10.20
CA ALA A 468 22.85 -7.30 10.54
C ALA A 468 22.64 -8.35 11.64
N ALA A 469 21.78 -8.07 12.62
CA ALA A 469 21.47 -8.94 13.75
C ALA A 469 20.98 -10.33 13.31
N ARG A 470 20.37 -10.44 12.12
CA ARG A 470 19.92 -11.72 11.52
C ARG A 470 21.07 -12.69 11.23
N PHE A 471 22.30 -12.20 11.19
CA PHE A 471 23.49 -12.96 10.84
C PHE A 471 24.44 -13.17 12.04
N TYR A 472 24.05 -12.74 13.25
CA TYR A 472 24.85 -12.78 14.47
C TYR A 472 24.37 -13.87 15.45
N PRO A 473 25.22 -14.73 16.06
CA PRO A 473 26.59 -15.13 15.73
C PRO A 473 26.60 -16.54 15.11
N SER A 474 26.62 -16.62 13.78
CA SER A 474 26.82 -17.90 13.06
C SER A 474 28.28 -18.15 12.65
N GLU A 475 29.19 -17.19 12.83
CA GLU A 475 30.60 -17.37 12.47
C GLU A 475 31.48 -17.10 13.69
N THR A 476 32.24 -18.13 14.03
CA THR A 476 33.39 -18.17 14.94
C THR A 476 34.24 -16.89 14.94
N ASP A 477 34.66 -16.52 16.16
CA ASP A 477 35.84 -15.76 16.56
C ASP A 477 35.70 -14.31 17.08
N LEU A 478 35.73 -14.22 18.43
CA LEU A 478 36.69 -13.39 19.20
C LEU A 478 36.50 -11.87 19.30
N VAL A 479 35.27 -11.35 19.46
CA VAL A 479 35.06 -10.06 20.17
C VAL A 479 33.85 -10.11 21.12
N ALA A 480 33.61 -11.25 21.78
CA ALA A 480 32.87 -11.26 23.05
C ALA A 480 33.80 -10.77 24.18
N ALA A 481 34.37 -9.57 23.99
CA ALA A 481 35.01 -8.82 25.05
C ALA A 481 34.01 -7.72 25.41
N GLU A 482 33.47 -7.81 26.61
CA GLU A 482 32.37 -6.99 27.17
C GLU A 482 30.98 -7.58 26.88
N GLY A 483 30.21 -7.85 27.94
CA GLY A 483 28.97 -8.63 27.96
C GLY A 483 27.76 -7.98 27.27
N ASP A 484 27.92 -7.47 26.06
CA ASP A 484 26.84 -6.96 25.22
C ASP A 484 25.99 -8.12 24.69
N HIS A 485 24.80 -8.29 25.26
CA HIS A 485 23.78 -9.15 24.68
C HIS A 485 23.12 -8.40 23.52
N VAL A 486 23.37 -8.83 22.28
CA VAL A 486 22.65 -8.32 21.10
C VAL A 486 21.20 -8.79 21.21
N ALA A 487 20.26 -7.84 21.27
CA ALA A 487 18.83 -8.14 21.33
C ALA A 487 18.30 -8.76 20.02
N ASP A 488 17.08 -9.30 20.06
CA ASP A 488 16.42 -9.88 18.88
C ASP A 488 16.40 -8.91 17.68
N PRO A 489 16.70 -9.36 16.45
CA PRO A 489 16.51 -8.56 15.23
C PRO A 489 15.19 -7.77 15.18
N GLU A 490 14.08 -8.31 15.73
CA GLU A 490 12.80 -7.59 15.83
C GLU A 490 12.88 -6.33 16.69
N HIS A 491 13.64 -6.37 17.79
CA HIS A 491 13.83 -5.25 18.70
C HIS A 491 14.47 -4.06 17.97
N PHE A 492 15.58 -4.30 17.29
CA PHE A 492 16.28 -3.26 16.54
C PHE A 492 15.47 -2.72 15.37
N GLN A 493 14.70 -3.58 14.69
CA GLN A 493 13.82 -3.15 13.62
C GLN A 493 12.66 -2.26 14.12
N ALA A 494 12.04 -2.62 15.25
CA ALA A 494 11.00 -1.81 15.87
C ALA A 494 11.56 -0.45 16.35
N MET A 495 12.77 -0.46 16.92
CA MET A 495 13.48 0.74 17.32
C MET A 495 13.81 1.63 16.12
N ALA A 496 14.32 1.07 15.02
CA ALA A 496 14.63 1.80 13.81
C ALA A 496 13.40 2.54 13.26
N LEU A 497 12.25 1.87 13.17
CA LEU A 497 11.00 2.49 12.69
C LEU A 497 10.55 3.66 13.57
N LYS A 498 10.64 3.49 14.90
CA LYS A 498 10.31 4.57 15.84
C LYS A 498 11.20 5.78 15.65
N LEU A 499 12.52 5.56 15.51
CA LEU A 499 13.50 6.63 15.30
C LEU A 499 13.35 7.28 13.91
N ILE A 500 12.95 6.52 12.88
CA ILE A 500 12.63 7.05 11.57
C ILE A 500 11.40 7.96 11.63
N ASP A 501 10.32 7.53 12.28
CA ASP A 501 9.11 8.34 12.45
C ASP A 501 9.42 9.64 13.21
N GLU A 502 10.26 9.58 14.24
CA GLU A 502 10.75 10.76 14.97
C GLU A 502 11.61 11.67 14.08
N ALA A 503 12.53 11.10 13.29
CA ALA A 503 13.37 11.85 12.37
C ALA A 503 12.54 12.55 11.27
N LEU A 504 11.51 11.89 10.74
CA LEU A 504 10.58 12.46 9.76
C LEU A 504 9.73 13.58 10.39
N ALA A 505 9.23 13.38 11.62
CA ALA A 505 8.50 14.41 12.35
C ALA A 505 9.35 15.68 12.59
N CYS A 506 10.66 15.53 12.83
CA CYS A 506 11.59 16.66 12.96
C CYS A 506 11.82 17.43 11.65
N CYS A 507 11.55 16.83 10.48
CA CYS A 507 11.73 17.51 9.18
C CYS A 507 10.58 18.48 8.87
N GLY A 508 9.39 18.28 9.45
CA GLY A 508 8.23 19.14 9.20
C GLY A 508 7.80 19.09 7.73
N ASP A 509 7.74 20.25 7.08
CA ASP A 509 7.40 20.39 5.65
C ASP A 509 8.64 20.33 4.72
N GLU A 510 9.85 20.20 5.26
CA GLU A 510 11.08 20.08 4.47
C GLU A 510 11.36 18.62 4.09
N ALA A 511 11.92 18.42 2.89
CA ALA A 511 12.25 17.08 2.41
C ALA A 511 13.30 16.41 3.33
N PRO A 512 13.09 15.15 3.73
CA PRO A 512 13.98 14.49 4.68
C PRO A 512 15.36 14.22 4.07
N PRO A 513 16.45 14.28 4.86
CA PRO A 513 17.78 14.00 4.35
C PRO A 513 17.91 12.54 3.89
N MET A 514 18.80 12.31 2.93
CA MET A 514 18.99 10.99 2.29
C MET A 514 19.21 9.85 3.29
N CYS A 515 19.89 10.10 4.41
CA CYS A 515 20.14 9.10 5.44
C CYS A 515 18.85 8.54 6.09
N VAL A 516 17.81 9.36 6.25
CA VAL A 516 16.52 8.94 6.81
C VAL A 516 15.76 8.07 5.82
N VAL A 517 15.77 8.45 4.53
CA VAL A 517 15.16 7.64 3.47
C VAL A 517 15.90 6.32 3.30
N GLN A 518 17.23 6.31 3.38
CA GLN A 518 18.03 5.08 3.36
C GLN A 518 17.75 4.17 4.57
N ALA A 519 17.61 4.74 5.77
CA ALA A 519 17.20 4.00 6.96
C ALA A 519 15.82 3.35 6.77
N LEU A 520 14.86 4.09 6.21
CA LEU A 520 13.53 3.58 5.90
C LEU A 520 13.55 2.49 4.82
N ILE A 521 14.38 2.61 3.78
CA ILE A 521 14.58 1.57 2.77
C ILE A 521 15.05 0.27 3.42
N VAL A 522 16.09 0.33 4.26
CA VAL A 522 16.62 -0.87 4.96
C VAL A 522 15.57 -1.47 5.89
N ALA A 523 14.91 -0.65 6.71
CA ALA A 523 13.88 -1.13 7.64
C ALA A 523 12.69 -1.77 6.90
N THR A 524 12.25 -1.16 5.80
CA THR A 524 11.15 -1.67 4.94
C THR A 524 11.56 -2.94 4.23
N HIS A 525 12.79 -3.01 3.70
CA HIS A 525 13.34 -4.22 3.10
C HIS A 525 13.27 -5.39 4.09
N CYS A 526 13.74 -5.21 5.32
CA CYS A 526 13.61 -6.21 6.39
C CYS A 526 12.16 -6.59 6.70
N GLN A 527 11.20 -5.64 6.63
CA GLN A 527 9.79 -5.97 6.85
C GLN A 527 9.21 -6.81 5.70
N LEU A 528 9.63 -6.51 4.46
CA LEU A 528 9.15 -7.20 3.26
C LEU A 528 9.71 -8.62 3.12
N THR A 529 10.91 -8.90 3.63
CA THR A 529 11.43 -10.27 3.64
C THR A 529 10.52 -11.19 4.46
N ARG A 530 10.00 -10.71 5.61
CA ARG A 530 9.03 -11.42 6.45
C ARG A 530 7.63 -11.55 5.84
N GLY A 531 7.38 -10.97 4.67
CA GLY A 531 6.10 -11.02 3.96
C GLY A 531 5.47 -9.65 3.72
N VAL A 532 4.60 -9.58 2.71
CA VAL A 532 4.01 -8.33 2.21
C VAL A 532 2.73 -7.94 2.97
N HIS A 533 2.83 -7.96 4.29
CA HIS A 533 1.75 -7.64 5.21
C HIS A 533 1.36 -6.15 5.17
N GLY A 534 0.25 -5.80 5.81
CA GLY A 534 -0.26 -4.42 5.85
C GLY A 534 0.76 -3.39 6.35
N ARG A 535 1.59 -3.73 7.36
CA ARG A 535 2.62 -2.83 7.89
C ARG A 535 3.73 -2.58 6.87
N ALA A 536 4.37 -3.64 6.36
CA ALA A 536 5.44 -3.58 5.37
C ALA A 536 5.01 -2.81 4.10
N TRP A 537 3.79 -3.07 3.63
CA TRP A 537 3.22 -2.40 2.46
C TRP A 537 3.01 -0.89 2.67
N ARG A 538 2.62 -0.46 3.87
CA ARG A 538 2.50 0.97 4.19
C ARG A 538 3.86 1.65 4.27
N SER A 539 4.86 1.02 4.90
CA SER A 539 6.23 1.53 4.96
C SER A 539 6.81 1.71 3.55
N LEU A 540 6.59 0.74 2.66
CA LEU A 540 6.96 0.86 1.25
C LEU A 540 6.23 2.02 0.55
N GLY A 541 4.94 2.20 0.82
CA GLY A 541 4.20 3.36 0.32
C GLY A 541 4.74 4.70 0.81
N MET A 542 5.39 4.73 1.98
CA MET A 542 6.11 5.90 2.49
C MET A 542 7.44 6.09 1.76
N CYS A 543 8.23 5.02 1.54
CA CYS A 543 9.44 5.08 0.70
C CYS A 543 9.17 5.70 -0.67
N VAL A 544 8.12 5.24 -1.36
CA VAL A 544 7.76 5.73 -2.70
C VAL A 544 7.46 7.23 -2.69
N ARG A 545 6.70 7.72 -1.70
CA ARG A 545 6.34 9.14 -1.59
C ARG A 545 7.57 10.01 -1.30
N LEU A 546 8.40 9.61 -0.35
CA LEU A 546 9.63 10.33 -0.01
C LEU A 546 10.64 10.33 -1.18
N ALA A 547 10.67 9.27 -1.99
CA ALA A 547 11.50 9.23 -3.19
C ALA A 547 11.04 10.22 -4.27
N TYR A 548 9.73 10.40 -4.44
CA TYR A 548 9.20 11.44 -5.32
C TYR A 548 9.45 12.85 -4.77
N GLU A 549 9.29 13.04 -3.46
CA GLU A 549 9.59 14.31 -2.78
C GLU A 549 11.05 14.73 -2.96
N LEU A 550 11.98 13.78 -2.90
CA LEU A 550 13.40 13.98 -3.17
C LEU A 550 13.79 13.98 -4.66
N ASN A 551 12.82 13.88 -5.57
CA ASN A 551 13.04 13.80 -7.02
C ASN A 551 14.01 12.69 -7.45
N LEU A 552 14.05 11.56 -6.74
CA LEU A 552 14.97 10.48 -7.06
C LEU A 552 14.72 9.90 -8.46
N HIS A 553 13.47 9.97 -8.94
CA HIS A 553 13.08 9.59 -10.30
C HIS A 553 13.65 10.47 -11.43
N LEU A 554 14.20 11.65 -11.12
CA LEU A 554 14.69 12.65 -12.08
C LEU A 554 16.18 12.95 -11.91
N VAL A 555 16.93 12.09 -11.21
CA VAL A 555 18.37 12.29 -10.94
C VAL A 555 19.15 12.56 -12.23
N ASP A 556 18.77 11.94 -13.35
CA ASP A 556 19.48 12.03 -14.63
C ASP A 556 18.74 12.86 -15.70
N ALA A 557 17.67 13.57 -15.33
CA ALA A 557 16.84 14.36 -16.26
C ALA A 557 17.62 15.43 -17.04
N ARG A 558 18.70 15.96 -16.46
CA ARG A 558 19.55 17.00 -17.06
C ARG A 558 20.72 16.46 -17.88
N GLY A 559 20.79 15.14 -18.07
CA GLY A 559 21.86 14.43 -18.75
C GLY A 559 22.96 13.95 -17.80
N ALA A 560 23.59 12.82 -18.15
CA ALA A 560 24.63 12.20 -17.33
C ALA A 560 25.87 13.10 -17.20
N VAL A 561 26.40 13.24 -15.98
CA VAL A 561 27.64 13.95 -15.71
C VAL A 561 28.80 13.25 -16.44
N GLN A 562 29.37 13.90 -17.45
CA GLN A 562 30.64 13.48 -18.04
C GLN A 562 31.76 13.92 -17.11
N ALA A 563 32.31 12.99 -16.33
CA ALA A 563 33.34 13.34 -15.38
C ALA A 563 34.68 13.65 -16.05
N THR A 564 35.06 14.92 -15.98
CA THR A 564 36.35 15.41 -16.49
C THR A 564 37.26 15.87 -15.35
N THR A 565 36.70 16.11 -14.17
CA THR A 565 37.39 16.57 -12.96
C THR A 565 37.10 15.68 -11.75
N ARG A 566 37.89 15.82 -10.68
CA ARG A 566 37.70 15.09 -9.41
C ARG A 566 36.40 15.47 -8.68
N GLU A 567 35.91 16.69 -8.87
CA GLU A 567 34.64 17.15 -8.32
C GLU A 567 33.46 16.48 -9.06
N ASP A 568 33.57 16.30 -10.38
CA ASP A 568 32.58 15.55 -11.16
C ASP A 568 32.49 14.08 -10.72
N SER A 569 33.63 13.44 -10.39
CA SER A 569 33.64 12.06 -9.87
C SER A 569 32.93 11.93 -8.52
N ARG A 570 33.06 12.92 -7.62
CA ARG A 570 32.33 12.93 -6.34
C ARG A 570 30.83 13.16 -6.55
N LYS A 571 30.48 14.11 -7.41
CA LYS A 571 29.08 14.36 -7.76
C LYS A 571 28.43 13.12 -8.38
N TRP A 572 29.12 12.45 -9.30
CA TRP A 572 28.65 11.20 -9.91
C TRP A 572 28.46 10.10 -8.87
N ARG A 573 29.37 9.95 -7.89
CA ARG A 573 29.25 9.00 -6.79
C ARG A 573 27.98 9.25 -5.95
N ASP A 574 27.72 10.51 -5.61
CA ASP A 574 26.56 10.89 -4.79
C ASP A 574 25.25 10.73 -5.58
N GLU A 575 25.24 11.03 -6.89
CA GLU A 575 24.12 10.74 -7.78
C GLU A 575 23.88 9.24 -7.91
N GLU A 576 24.93 8.42 -8.03
CA GLU A 576 24.83 6.96 -8.09
C GLU A 576 24.22 6.38 -6.80
N GLU A 577 24.53 6.96 -5.63
CA GLU A 577 23.87 6.59 -4.38
C GLU A 577 22.35 6.87 -4.41
N LYS A 578 21.94 8.00 -4.99
CA LYS A 578 20.52 8.33 -5.21
C LYS A 578 19.87 7.37 -6.21
N ARG A 579 20.56 6.99 -7.29
CA ARG A 579 20.07 5.99 -8.26
C ARG A 579 19.81 4.66 -7.59
N ARG A 580 20.73 4.18 -6.77
CA ARG A 580 20.61 2.91 -6.04
C ARG A 580 19.45 2.91 -5.06
N ALA A 581 19.21 4.01 -4.37
CA ALA A 581 18.04 4.15 -3.50
C ALA A 581 16.71 4.11 -4.27
N TRP A 582 16.62 4.76 -5.44
CA TRP A 582 15.44 4.67 -6.29
C TRP A 582 15.20 3.23 -6.77
N TRP A 583 16.24 2.57 -7.28
CA TRP A 583 16.12 1.20 -7.79
C TRP A 583 15.81 0.17 -6.69
N ALA A 584 16.30 0.39 -5.46
CA ALA A 584 15.88 -0.37 -4.28
C ALA A 584 14.37 -0.28 -4.03
N ILE A 585 13.82 0.94 -4.06
CA ILE A 585 12.39 1.19 -3.85
C ILE A 585 11.57 0.59 -4.99
N TRP A 586 12.03 0.77 -6.24
CA TRP A 586 11.40 0.17 -7.41
C TRP A 586 11.34 -1.35 -7.28
N GLU A 587 12.43 -1.99 -6.88
CA GLU A 587 12.50 -3.44 -6.73
C GLU A 587 11.54 -3.95 -5.66
N MET A 588 11.51 -3.28 -4.50
CA MET A 588 10.55 -3.58 -3.42
C MET A 588 9.10 -3.42 -3.87
N ASP A 589 8.77 -2.38 -4.65
CA ASP A 589 7.43 -2.15 -5.20
C ASP A 589 7.03 -3.19 -6.24
N VAL A 590 7.95 -3.59 -7.12
CA VAL A 590 7.71 -4.68 -8.07
C VAL A 590 7.47 -6.00 -7.35
N PHE A 591 8.29 -6.35 -6.37
CA PHE A 591 8.12 -7.55 -5.57
C PHE A 591 6.76 -7.55 -4.86
N ALA A 592 6.49 -6.51 -4.07
CA ALA A 592 5.32 -6.45 -3.21
C ALA A 592 4.01 -6.36 -4.00
N SER A 593 3.97 -5.59 -5.10
CA SER A 593 2.83 -5.53 -6.01
C SER A 593 2.58 -6.86 -6.74
N THR A 594 3.63 -7.61 -7.05
CA THR A 594 3.54 -8.95 -7.67
C THR A 594 2.95 -9.97 -6.72
N VAL A 595 3.43 -10.02 -5.47
CA VAL A 595 2.89 -10.91 -4.42
C VAL A 595 1.43 -10.57 -4.13
N ARG A 596 1.09 -9.29 -3.95
CA ARG A 596 -0.28 -8.85 -3.62
C ARG A 596 -1.22 -8.80 -4.82
N ARG A 597 -0.71 -8.96 -6.04
CA ARG A 597 -1.46 -8.81 -7.31
C ARG A 597 -2.16 -7.46 -7.43
N THR A 598 -1.44 -6.40 -7.07
CA THR A 598 -1.86 -5.00 -7.19
C THR A 598 -1.02 -4.27 -8.23
N PRO A 599 -1.45 -3.09 -8.71
CA PRO A 599 -0.57 -2.20 -9.47
C PRO A 599 0.66 -1.78 -8.65
N THR A 600 1.74 -1.41 -9.35
CA THR A 600 2.90 -0.73 -8.76
C THR A 600 2.51 0.68 -8.33
N ALA A 601 3.09 1.17 -7.24
CA ALA A 601 2.96 2.56 -6.82
C ALA A 601 3.90 3.50 -7.60
N VAL A 602 5.02 2.95 -8.11
CA VAL A 602 5.94 3.68 -9.00
C VAL A 602 5.39 3.72 -10.42
N ASP A 603 5.39 4.91 -11.04
CA ASP A 603 5.02 5.12 -12.44
C ASP A 603 6.27 5.04 -13.32
N TRP A 604 6.37 3.96 -14.10
CA TRP A 604 7.54 3.70 -14.93
C TRP A 604 7.66 4.68 -16.11
N ALA A 605 6.58 5.37 -16.49
CA ALA A 605 6.60 6.30 -17.62
C ALA A 605 7.33 7.61 -17.30
N GLN A 606 7.43 7.97 -16.02
CA GLN A 606 8.01 9.23 -15.53
C GLN A 606 9.45 9.08 -15.01
N MET A 607 10.08 7.92 -15.24
CA MET A 607 11.43 7.65 -14.78
C MET A 607 12.49 8.20 -15.75
N GLU A 608 13.26 9.18 -15.28
CA GLU A 608 14.44 9.73 -15.96
C GLU A 608 15.68 9.46 -15.10
N ILE A 609 15.93 8.17 -14.89
CA ILE A 609 17.02 7.67 -14.05
C ILE A 609 17.76 6.51 -14.73
N LEU A 610 19.09 6.56 -14.69
CA LEU A 610 19.94 5.52 -15.26
C LEU A 610 19.90 4.25 -14.39
N LEU A 611 20.05 3.10 -15.03
CA LEU A 611 20.30 1.83 -14.34
C LEU A 611 21.60 1.90 -13.53
N PRO A 612 21.69 1.19 -12.40
CA PRO A 612 22.85 1.28 -11.51
C PRO A 612 24.13 0.83 -12.23
N ALA A 613 25.23 1.51 -11.94
CA ALA A 613 26.56 1.14 -12.40
C ALA A 613 27.07 -0.11 -11.67
N ASP A 614 28.21 -0.63 -12.12
CA ASP A 614 28.88 -1.73 -11.43
C ASP A 614 29.41 -1.27 -10.06
N ASP A 615 29.32 -2.14 -9.05
CA ASP A 615 29.77 -1.84 -7.69
C ASP A 615 31.27 -1.51 -7.65
N ALA A 616 32.09 -2.18 -8.47
CA ALA A 616 33.51 -1.88 -8.54
C ALA A 616 33.73 -0.46 -9.09
N ASP A 617 33.02 -0.03 -10.13
CA ASP A 617 33.18 1.32 -10.66
C ASP A 617 32.68 2.39 -9.67
N TRP A 618 31.57 2.11 -8.99
CA TRP A 618 31.05 3.01 -7.96
C TRP A 618 32.02 3.18 -6.80
N PHE A 619 32.53 2.09 -6.22
CA PHE A 619 33.45 2.12 -5.07
C PHE A 619 34.82 2.75 -5.38
N HIS A 620 35.20 2.84 -6.66
CA HIS A 620 36.44 3.51 -7.10
C HIS A 620 36.22 4.94 -7.59
N ASP A 621 35.01 5.48 -7.48
CA ASP A 621 34.67 6.80 -8.01
C ASP A 621 34.93 6.91 -9.52
N ARG A 622 34.73 5.81 -10.27
CA ARG A 622 34.95 5.75 -11.71
C ARG A 622 33.60 5.86 -12.43
N PRO A 623 33.32 7.01 -13.07
CA PRO A 623 32.02 7.20 -13.71
C PRO A 623 31.82 6.24 -14.87
N ALA A 624 30.82 5.38 -14.74
CA ALA A 624 30.48 4.36 -15.71
C ALA A 624 29.32 4.81 -16.60
N ARG A 625 29.33 4.33 -17.84
CA ARG A 625 28.19 4.50 -18.75
C ARG A 625 27.08 3.53 -18.35
N SER A 626 25.85 4.00 -18.46
CA SER A 626 24.65 3.22 -18.22
C SER A 626 23.52 3.69 -19.14
N SER A 627 22.35 3.08 -19.03
CA SER A 627 21.17 3.42 -19.83
C SER A 627 19.94 3.60 -18.96
N PHE A 628 18.96 4.36 -19.48
CA PHE A 628 17.61 4.38 -18.94
C PHE A 628 16.91 3.02 -19.16
N MET A 629 15.87 2.75 -18.37
CA MET A 629 14.99 1.61 -18.62
C MET A 629 14.12 1.89 -19.85
N GLU A 630 14.39 1.19 -20.95
CA GLU A 630 13.63 1.35 -22.20
C GLU A 630 12.15 0.98 -22.02
N ARG A 631 11.26 1.77 -22.62
CA ARG A 631 9.81 1.58 -22.49
C ARG A 631 9.35 0.32 -23.23
N ASP A 632 9.93 0.07 -24.40
CA ASP A 632 9.68 -1.13 -25.18
C ASP A 632 10.38 -2.35 -24.54
N PRO A 633 9.64 -3.34 -23.99
CA PRO A 633 10.24 -4.51 -23.33
C PRO A 633 11.16 -5.30 -24.26
N VAL A 634 10.92 -5.28 -25.58
CA VAL A 634 11.74 -6.02 -26.55
C VAL A 634 13.14 -5.43 -26.69
N ARG A 635 13.31 -4.13 -26.39
CA ARG A 635 14.57 -3.40 -26.56
C ARG A 635 15.35 -3.18 -25.27
N ARG A 636 14.76 -3.40 -24.09
CA ARG A 636 15.40 -3.18 -22.77
C ARG A 636 16.77 -3.81 -22.64
N TRP A 637 16.90 -5.09 -22.96
CA TRP A 637 18.17 -5.81 -22.89
C TRP A 637 19.21 -5.25 -23.87
N LYS A 638 18.77 -4.82 -25.05
CA LYS A 638 19.65 -4.32 -26.11
C LYS A 638 20.22 -2.95 -25.75
N VAL A 639 19.37 -2.05 -25.25
CA VAL A 639 19.80 -0.71 -24.81
C VAL A 639 20.80 -0.81 -23.66
N LEU A 640 20.58 -1.74 -22.71
CA LEU A 640 21.54 -2.02 -21.65
C LEU A 640 22.87 -2.55 -22.21
N GLN A 641 22.81 -3.53 -23.12
CA GLN A 641 24.00 -4.08 -23.78
C GLN A 641 24.79 -3.02 -24.55
N ASP A 642 24.11 -2.19 -25.34
CA ASP A 642 24.70 -1.12 -26.15
C ASP A 642 25.37 -0.05 -25.27
N SER A 643 24.91 0.13 -24.03
CA SER A 643 25.54 1.04 -23.06
C SER A 643 26.89 0.54 -22.53
N GLY A 644 27.14 -0.77 -22.62
CA GLY A 644 28.32 -1.43 -22.05
C GLY A 644 28.26 -1.66 -20.54
N ASN A 645 27.11 -1.45 -19.89
CA ASN A 645 26.96 -1.67 -18.45
C ASN A 645 26.98 -3.18 -18.12
N GLY A 646 27.99 -3.58 -17.35
CA GLY A 646 28.20 -4.96 -16.90
C GLY A 646 27.59 -5.29 -15.53
N SER A 647 26.96 -4.33 -14.86
CA SER A 647 26.46 -4.48 -13.48
C SER A 647 25.49 -5.65 -13.34
N PRO A 648 25.76 -6.64 -12.47
CA PRO A 648 24.84 -7.73 -12.21
C PRO A 648 23.44 -7.25 -11.81
N TRP A 649 23.36 -6.15 -11.04
CA TRP A 649 22.10 -5.60 -10.57
C TRP A 649 21.30 -4.93 -11.70
N ALA A 650 21.95 -4.20 -12.61
CA ALA A 650 21.28 -3.63 -13.77
C ALA A 650 20.65 -4.71 -14.67
N TRP A 651 21.39 -5.79 -14.93
CA TRP A 651 20.88 -6.94 -15.68
C TRP A 651 19.73 -7.64 -14.95
N PHE A 652 19.81 -7.77 -13.62
CA PHE A 652 18.72 -8.28 -12.79
C PHE A 652 17.45 -7.42 -12.89
N LEU A 653 17.56 -6.09 -12.81
CA LEU A 653 16.43 -5.16 -12.92
C LEU A 653 15.72 -5.26 -14.28
N VAL A 654 16.49 -5.41 -15.37
CA VAL A 654 15.91 -5.59 -16.72
C VAL A 654 15.08 -6.87 -16.79
N ILE A 655 15.61 -8.02 -16.34
CA ILE A 655 14.82 -9.27 -16.38
C ILE A 655 13.63 -9.24 -15.40
N ASN A 656 13.78 -8.60 -14.24
CA ASN A 656 12.68 -8.38 -13.30
C ASN A 656 11.55 -7.54 -13.92
N SER A 657 11.90 -6.54 -14.74
CA SER A 657 10.90 -5.75 -15.49
C SER A 657 10.12 -6.59 -16.50
N LEU A 658 10.77 -7.52 -17.21
CA LEU A 658 10.11 -8.43 -18.15
C LEU A 658 9.22 -9.45 -17.42
N MET A 659 9.67 -9.94 -16.27
CA MET A 659 8.88 -10.79 -15.38
C MET A 659 7.59 -10.07 -14.96
N LYS A 660 7.69 -8.79 -14.56
CA LYS A 660 6.53 -8.00 -14.15
C LYS A 660 5.53 -7.80 -15.29
N ASP A 661 6.01 -7.47 -16.49
CA ASP A 661 5.15 -7.34 -17.68
C ASP A 661 4.41 -8.66 -17.97
N ALA A 662 5.11 -9.79 -17.90
CA ALA A 662 4.50 -11.11 -18.06
C ALA A 662 3.45 -11.42 -16.96
N GLN A 663 3.72 -11.03 -15.71
CA GLN A 663 2.80 -11.21 -14.59
C GLN A 663 1.50 -10.40 -14.75
N VAL A 664 1.61 -9.16 -15.25
CA VAL A 664 0.46 -8.29 -15.50
C VAL A 664 -0.44 -8.88 -16.58
N ILE A 665 0.15 -9.36 -17.68
CA ILE A 665 -0.60 -9.97 -18.80
C ILE A 665 -1.22 -11.32 -18.40
N SER A 666 -0.49 -12.15 -17.65
CA SER A 666 -0.93 -13.49 -17.24
C SER A 666 -1.94 -13.50 -16.09
N SER A 667 -2.25 -12.34 -15.49
CA SER A 667 -3.21 -12.23 -14.39
C SER A 667 -4.65 -12.48 -14.87
N PRO A 668 -5.47 -13.30 -14.16
CA PRO A 668 -6.88 -13.54 -14.50
C PRO A 668 -7.75 -12.26 -14.53
N ARG A 669 -7.30 -11.20 -13.85
CA ARG A 669 -7.95 -9.87 -13.85
C ARG A 669 -7.48 -8.96 -15.00
N GLY A 670 -6.46 -9.37 -15.76
CA GLY A 670 -5.85 -8.60 -16.85
C GLY A 670 -6.47 -8.83 -18.23
N VAL A 671 -7.42 -9.77 -18.36
CA VAL A 671 -8.15 -10.03 -19.61
C VAL A 671 -9.57 -9.45 -19.49
N PRO A 672 -9.98 -8.47 -20.31
CA PRO A 672 -11.32 -7.90 -20.25
C PRO A 672 -12.41 -8.95 -20.51
N SER A 673 -13.50 -8.90 -19.75
CA SER A 673 -14.65 -9.79 -19.91
C SER A 673 -15.42 -9.52 -21.21
N GLN A 674 -16.22 -10.48 -21.69
CA GLN A 674 -16.97 -10.42 -22.95
C GLN A 674 -17.90 -9.19 -23.09
N SER A 675 -18.23 -8.47 -22.01
CA SER A 675 -19.00 -7.23 -22.07
C SER A 675 -18.26 -6.08 -22.76
N ASP A 676 -16.92 -6.06 -22.69
CA ASP A 676 -16.07 -5.07 -23.38
C ASP A 676 -15.88 -5.36 -24.88
N GLN A 677 -16.32 -6.52 -25.37
CA GLN A 677 -16.22 -6.88 -26.79
C GLN A 677 -17.25 -6.15 -27.65
N LYS A 678 -18.44 -5.85 -27.11
CA LYS A 678 -19.51 -5.17 -27.86
C LYS A 678 -19.20 -3.70 -28.11
N SER A 679 -18.54 -3.02 -27.17
CA SER A 679 -18.13 -1.62 -27.29
C SER A 679 -16.96 -1.43 -28.26
N ARG A 680 -15.95 -2.32 -28.25
CA ARG A 680 -14.82 -2.30 -29.21
C ARG A 680 -15.22 -2.69 -30.64
N GLN A 681 -16.14 -3.65 -30.83
CA GLN A 681 -16.66 -4.00 -32.17
C GLN A 681 -17.43 -2.84 -32.82
N GLN A 682 -18.12 -2.01 -32.02
CA GLN A 682 -18.87 -0.86 -32.53
C GLN A 682 -17.94 0.31 -32.90
N TYR A 683 -16.80 0.45 -32.24
CA TYR A 683 -15.78 1.47 -32.54
C TYR A 683 -14.97 1.15 -33.80
N ASN A 684 -14.55 -0.11 -33.99
CA ASN A 684 -13.75 -0.51 -35.15
C ASN A 684 -14.55 -0.62 -36.46
N ARG A 685 -15.89 -0.66 -36.40
CA ARG A 685 -16.75 -0.52 -37.60
C ARG A 685 -16.79 0.90 -38.16
N ARG A 686 -16.39 1.93 -37.40
CA ARG A 686 -16.43 3.34 -37.83
C ARG A 686 -15.13 3.85 -38.45
N LYS A 687 -14.00 3.18 -38.24
CA LYS A 687 -12.72 3.46 -38.90
C LYS A 687 -12.41 2.28 -39.83
N GLY A 688 -12.55 2.47 -41.14
CA GLY A 688 -12.45 1.42 -42.17
C GLY A 688 -11.09 0.71 -42.32
N ASN A 689 -10.48 0.22 -41.24
CA ASN A 689 -9.32 -0.65 -41.27
C ASN A 689 -9.75 -2.10 -41.16
N SER A 690 -9.69 -2.82 -42.27
CA SER A 690 -9.79 -4.28 -42.34
C SER A 690 -8.49 -4.95 -41.90
N SER A 691 -8.05 -4.70 -40.66
CA SER A 691 -7.05 -5.54 -39.99
C SER A 691 -7.78 -6.57 -39.14
N HIS A 692 -7.56 -7.85 -39.38
CA HIS A 692 -8.10 -8.98 -38.61
C HIS A 692 -8.21 -8.65 -37.11
N LEU A 693 -9.43 -8.63 -36.56
CA LEU A 693 -9.68 -8.35 -35.15
C LEU A 693 -9.21 -9.55 -34.31
N ILE A 694 -7.99 -9.46 -33.80
CA ILE A 694 -7.41 -10.38 -32.82
C ILE A 694 -8.18 -10.21 -31.50
N GLY A 695 -8.73 -11.30 -30.94
CA GLY A 695 -9.47 -11.28 -29.68
C GLY A 695 -8.55 -10.99 -28.46
N PRO A 696 -9.07 -10.57 -27.29
CA PRO A 696 -8.25 -10.19 -26.12
C PRO A 696 -7.33 -11.30 -25.60
N VAL A 697 -7.77 -12.56 -25.73
CA VAL A 697 -6.98 -13.76 -25.39
C VAL A 697 -5.82 -13.93 -26.37
N GLU A 698 -6.08 -13.73 -27.65
CA GLU A 698 -5.06 -13.83 -28.70
C GLU A 698 -4.08 -12.65 -28.65
N GLU A 699 -4.55 -11.46 -28.24
CA GLU A 699 -3.69 -10.29 -27.97
C GLU A 699 -2.77 -10.54 -26.77
N ALA A 700 -3.30 -11.10 -25.68
CA ALA A 700 -2.49 -11.49 -24.51
C ALA A 700 -1.46 -12.57 -24.89
N ARG A 701 -1.88 -13.59 -25.67
CA ARG A 701 -1.00 -14.63 -26.18
C ARG A 701 0.15 -14.06 -27.01
N GLN A 702 -0.16 -13.17 -27.96
CA GLN A 702 0.85 -12.52 -28.79
C GLN A 702 1.84 -11.69 -27.98
N LYS A 703 1.37 -10.93 -26.97
CA LYS A 703 2.25 -10.15 -26.08
C LYS A 703 3.17 -11.05 -25.25
N LEU A 704 2.65 -12.18 -24.75
CA LEU A 704 3.46 -13.15 -24.00
C LEU A 704 4.50 -13.85 -24.89
N GLU A 705 4.18 -14.14 -26.15
CA GLU A 705 5.15 -14.67 -27.13
C GLU A 705 6.25 -13.65 -27.44
N ILE A 706 5.91 -12.37 -27.56
CA ILE A 706 6.88 -11.27 -27.70
C ILE A 706 7.80 -11.22 -26.48
N LEU A 707 7.26 -11.30 -25.26
CA LEU A 707 8.05 -11.34 -24.04
C LEU A 707 8.92 -12.60 -23.93
N ALA A 708 8.43 -13.76 -24.37
CA ALA A 708 9.21 -15.00 -24.41
C ALA A 708 10.46 -14.83 -25.30
N ASN A 709 10.29 -14.24 -26.47
CA ASN A 709 11.39 -13.92 -27.37
C ASN A 709 12.34 -12.87 -26.76
N ALA A 710 11.82 -11.85 -26.08
CA ALA A 710 12.63 -10.85 -25.40
C ALA A 710 13.48 -11.46 -24.28
N VAL A 711 12.91 -12.37 -23.47
CA VAL A 711 13.64 -13.12 -22.44
C VAL A 711 14.71 -14.01 -23.07
N GLN A 712 14.42 -14.67 -24.20
CA GLN A 712 15.43 -15.46 -24.90
C GLN A 712 16.58 -14.59 -25.44
N CYS A 713 16.27 -13.43 -26.01
CA CYS A 713 17.28 -12.48 -26.47
C CYS A 713 18.10 -11.93 -25.31
N PHE A 714 17.47 -11.64 -24.16
CA PHE A 714 18.15 -11.24 -22.93
C PHE A 714 19.19 -12.28 -22.51
N VAL A 715 18.82 -13.57 -22.49
CA VAL A 715 19.75 -14.65 -22.12
C VAL A 715 20.92 -14.74 -23.11
N LEU A 716 20.67 -14.56 -24.41
CA LEU A 716 21.72 -14.57 -25.44
C LEU A 716 22.65 -13.35 -25.37
N ALA A 717 22.14 -12.22 -24.90
CA ALA A 717 22.87 -10.96 -24.79
C ALA A 717 23.63 -10.81 -23.46
N LEU A 718 23.34 -11.68 -22.48
CA LEU A 718 23.89 -11.62 -21.14
C LEU A 718 25.43 -11.70 -21.18
N PRO A 719 26.16 -10.87 -20.41
CA PRO A 719 27.61 -10.95 -20.33
C PRO A 719 28.08 -12.35 -19.90
N ALA A 720 29.15 -12.84 -20.54
CA ALA A 720 29.66 -14.21 -20.34
C ALA A 720 30.01 -14.56 -18.88
N HIS A 721 30.31 -13.56 -18.04
CA HIS A 721 30.62 -13.74 -16.63
C HIS A 721 29.36 -13.81 -15.73
N LEU A 722 28.20 -13.33 -16.21
CA LEU A 722 26.91 -13.41 -15.52
C LEU A 722 26.07 -14.63 -15.96
N GLU A 723 26.50 -15.32 -17.00
CA GLU A 723 25.82 -16.50 -17.53
C GLU A 723 25.96 -17.70 -16.58
N TYR A 724 24.82 -18.31 -16.23
CA TYR A 724 24.81 -19.59 -15.54
C TYR A 724 25.03 -20.74 -16.54
N ARG A 725 26.22 -21.33 -16.47
CA ARG A 725 26.73 -22.43 -17.30
C ARG A 725 26.70 -23.76 -16.55
N ASN A 726 25.73 -23.93 -15.65
CA ASN A 726 25.57 -25.14 -14.84
C ASN A 726 26.77 -25.41 -13.90
N GLN A 727 27.54 -24.37 -13.57
CA GLN A 727 28.64 -24.42 -12.61
C GLN A 727 28.12 -24.55 -11.17
N TYR A 728 28.99 -25.04 -10.28
CA TYR A 728 28.74 -24.99 -8.84
C TYR A 728 29.02 -23.58 -8.31
N LEU A 729 28.10 -23.02 -7.54
CA LEU A 729 28.23 -21.68 -6.93
C LEU A 729 28.61 -21.83 -5.46
N SER A 730 29.87 -21.53 -5.13
CA SER A 730 30.40 -21.73 -3.77
C SER A 730 30.14 -20.58 -2.80
N PHE A 731 29.88 -19.38 -3.30
CA PHE A 731 29.72 -18.14 -2.52
C PHE A 731 30.88 -17.82 -1.55
N ASP A 732 32.09 -18.33 -1.81
CA ASP A 732 33.23 -18.13 -0.92
C ASP A 732 33.67 -16.65 -0.83
N GLY A 733 33.92 -16.18 0.38
CA GLY A 733 34.42 -14.82 0.65
C GLY A 733 35.95 -14.66 0.62
N ALA A 734 36.69 -15.62 0.06
CA ALA A 734 38.15 -15.62 0.12
C ALA A 734 38.77 -14.43 -0.64
N VAL A 735 39.80 -13.85 -0.01
CA VAL A 735 40.57 -12.65 -0.37
C VAL A 735 40.71 -12.45 -1.87
N ALA A 736 40.07 -11.38 -2.37
CA ALA A 736 40.37 -10.76 -3.64
C ALA A 736 41.90 -10.60 -3.82
N ALA A 737 42.46 -11.18 -4.88
CA ALA A 737 43.81 -10.81 -5.32
C ALA A 737 43.86 -9.29 -5.54
N PRO A 738 44.97 -8.60 -5.20
CA PRO A 738 45.06 -7.15 -5.30
C PRO A 738 44.74 -6.70 -6.74
N GLY A 739 43.62 -6.00 -6.91
CA GLY A 739 43.14 -5.48 -8.20
C GLY A 739 41.83 -6.08 -8.74
N ARG A 740 41.21 -7.08 -8.10
CA ARG A 740 39.80 -7.46 -8.37
C ARG A 740 38.97 -7.23 -7.12
N ILE A 741 38.06 -6.27 -7.14
CA ILE A 741 37.31 -5.86 -5.93
C ILE A 741 35.97 -6.56 -5.78
N GLU A 742 35.49 -7.26 -6.80
CA GLU A 742 34.35 -8.17 -6.66
C GLU A 742 34.79 -9.43 -5.90
N SER A 743 34.23 -9.62 -4.69
CA SER A 743 34.33 -10.91 -4.03
C SER A 743 33.56 -11.95 -4.87
N LEU A 744 34.11 -13.16 -4.95
CA LEU A 744 33.50 -14.28 -5.68
C LEU A 744 32.03 -14.51 -5.26
N GLN A 745 31.72 -14.20 -4.01
CA GLN A 745 30.39 -14.17 -3.43
C GLN A 745 29.41 -13.21 -4.14
N HIS A 746 29.78 -11.96 -4.42
CA HIS A 746 28.90 -10.99 -5.12
C HIS A 746 28.62 -11.45 -6.56
N LEU A 747 29.66 -11.93 -7.26
CA LEU A 747 29.51 -12.47 -8.61
C LEU A 747 28.57 -13.69 -8.63
N HIS A 748 28.78 -14.66 -7.72
CA HIS A 748 27.92 -15.83 -7.61
C HIS A 748 26.47 -15.48 -7.24
N SER A 749 26.26 -14.47 -6.39
CA SER A 749 24.93 -13.93 -6.09
C SER A 749 24.27 -13.31 -7.32
N GLY A 750 25.00 -12.49 -8.08
CA GLY A 750 24.52 -11.92 -9.35
C GLY A 750 24.06 -12.99 -10.34
N ILE A 751 24.91 -14.00 -10.60
CA ILE A 751 24.58 -15.14 -11.47
C ILE A 751 23.32 -15.86 -10.97
N HIS A 752 23.26 -16.15 -9.67
CA HIS A 752 22.12 -16.83 -9.06
C HIS A 752 20.82 -16.03 -9.22
N ASN A 753 20.85 -14.74 -8.85
CA ASN A 753 19.67 -13.87 -8.84
C ASN A 753 19.12 -13.66 -10.27
N ILE A 754 19.98 -13.39 -11.25
CA ILE A 754 19.59 -13.21 -12.66
C ILE A 754 18.99 -14.50 -13.21
N PHE A 755 19.62 -15.65 -12.97
CA PHE A 755 19.12 -16.92 -13.48
C PHE A 755 17.77 -17.29 -12.86
N MET A 756 17.62 -17.14 -11.54
CA MET A 756 16.35 -17.35 -10.82
C MET A 756 15.24 -16.46 -11.36
N MET A 757 15.48 -15.15 -11.53
CA MET A 757 14.50 -14.21 -12.06
C MET A 757 14.14 -14.51 -13.52
N THR A 758 15.11 -14.99 -14.32
CA THR A 758 14.87 -15.47 -15.69
C THR A 758 13.90 -16.65 -15.70
N GLN A 759 14.07 -17.61 -14.78
CA GLN A 759 13.13 -18.73 -14.68
C GLN A 759 11.76 -18.27 -14.14
N LEU A 760 11.70 -17.31 -13.22
CA LEU A 760 10.44 -16.73 -12.76
C LEU A 760 9.68 -16.04 -13.91
N ALA A 761 10.37 -15.26 -14.75
CA ALA A 761 9.79 -14.66 -15.94
C ALA A 761 9.19 -15.72 -16.87
N ARG A 762 9.93 -16.80 -17.12
CA ARG A 762 9.45 -17.96 -17.91
C ARG A 762 8.22 -18.61 -17.27
N LEU A 763 8.20 -18.80 -15.95
CA LEU A 763 7.03 -19.31 -15.24
C LEU A 763 5.82 -18.40 -15.45
N MET A 764 5.97 -17.08 -15.30
CA MET A 764 4.86 -16.13 -15.51
C MET A 764 4.33 -16.14 -16.95
N ILE A 765 5.22 -16.24 -17.95
CA ILE A 765 4.85 -16.34 -19.36
C ILE A 765 4.07 -17.63 -19.64
N TYR A 766 4.63 -18.78 -19.29
CA TYR A 766 4.04 -20.07 -19.68
C TYR A 766 2.86 -20.50 -18.82
N ARG A 767 2.71 -19.92 -17.61
CA ARG A 767 1.52 -20.12 -16.75
C ARG A 767 0.22 -19.81 -17.49
N TYR A 768 0.18 -18.74 -18.28
CA TYR A 768 -1.02 -18.36 -19.02
C TYR A 768 -1.47 -19.45 -20.00
N HIS A 769 -0.54 -20.14 -20.65
CA HIS A 769 -0.88 -21.23 -21.57
C HIS A 769 -1.44 -22.47 -20.86
N LEU A 770 -0.97 -22.74 -19.63
CA LEU A 770 -1.45 -23.88 -18.83
C LEU A 770 -2.84 -23.64 -18.22
N PHE A 771 -3.12 -22.42 -17.77
CA PHE A 771 -4.36 -22.12 -17.02
C PHE A 771 -5.37 -21.24 -17.79
N GLY A 772 -4.97 -20.59 -18.89
CA GLY A 772 -5.79 -19.64 -19.65
C GLY A 772 -6.56 -20.23 -20.84
N ALA A 773 -6.24 -21.45 -21.29
CA ALA A 773 -6.78 -22.05 -22.51
C ALA A 773 -8.10 -22.84 -22.36
N HIS A 774 -8.69 -22.92 -21.15
CA HIS A 774 -9.89 -23.75 -20.89
C HIS A 774 -11.20 -22.98 -20.66
N ALA A 775 -11.21 -21.66 -20.84
CA ALA A 775 -12.46 -20.91 -20.90
C ALA A 775 -12.91 -20.77 -22.37
N HIS A 776 -13.86 -21.61 -22.78
CA HIS A 776 -14.64 -21.59 -24.04
C HIS A 776 -14.14 -22.47 -25.20
N SER A 777 -14.74 -23.66 -25.33
CA SER A 777 -14.98 -24.29 -26.64
C SER A 777 -16.48 -24.36 -26.89
N PRO A 778 -17.00 -23.83 -28.03
CA PRO A 778 -18.31 -24.16 -28.54
C PRO A 778 -18.18 -25.29 -29.58
N GLN A 779 -18.74 -26.46 -29.32
CA GLN A 779 -19.03 -27.43 -30.38
C GLN A 779 -20.46 -27.96 -30.25
N SER A 780 -21.30 -27.47 -31.15
CA SER A 780 -22.51 -28.14 -31.60
C SER A 780 -22.27 -28.61 -33.04
N GLY A 781 -22.63 -29.85 -33.33
CA GLY A 781 -22.51 -30.50 -34.64
C GLY A 781 -22.75 -31.99 -34.49
N GLY A 782 -24.02 -32.41 -34.59
CA GLY A 782 -24.47 -33.74 -34.19
C GLY A 782 -24.21 -34.87 -35.18
N LEU A 783 -24.56 -36.09 -34.74
CA LEU A 783 -25.27 -37.14 -35.49
C LEU A 783 -25.52 -38.36 -34.56
N THR A 784 -26.80 -38.64 -34.30
CA THR A 784 -27.48 -39.96 -34.23
C THR A 784 -26.80 -41.19 -33.60
N GLY A 785 -27.51 -41.83 -32.65
CA GLY A 785 -27.61 -43.31 -32.59
C GLY A 785 -27.40 -44.01 -31.24
N LEU A 786 -28.50 -44.28 -30.53
CA LEU A 786 -28.84 -45.50 -29.74
C LEU A 786 -27.73 -46.30 -29.01
N SER A 787 -27.85 -46.44 -27.68
CA SER A 787 -28.22 -47.68 -26.94
C SER A 787 -27.65 -47.75 -25.52
N ASN A 788 -28.38 -48.48 -24.67
CA ASN A 788 -28.30 -48.58 -23.22
C ASN A 788 -27.02 -49.25 -22.68
N SER A 789 -26.52 -48.80 -21.51
CA SER A 789 -26.27 -49.62 -20.28
C SER A 789 -25.60 -48.76 -19.19
N PRO A 790 -25.98 -48.87 -17.91
CA PRO A 790 -25.31 -48.19 -16.80
C PRO A 790 -24.43 -49.18 -16.04
N ASP A 791 -23.17 -49.34 -16.45
CA ASP A 791 -22.12 -49.99 -15.67
C ASP A 791 -20.77 -49.56 -16.26
N ASP A 792 -20.17 -48.52 -15.68
CA ASP A 792 -18.71 -48.29 -15.62
C ASP A 792 -18.45 -46.89 -15.03
N ALA A 793 -18.46 -46.84 -13.71
CA ALA A 793 -18.04 -45.68 -12.93
C ALA A 793 -16.66 -45.94 -12.32
N VAL A 794 -15.57 -45.84 -13.11
CA VAL A 794 -14.20 -45.57 -12.61
C VAL A 794 -13.36 -44.93 -13.72
N GLY A 795 -12.88 -43.69 -13.49
CA GLY A 795 -11.73 -43.13 -14.21
C GLY A 795 -12.01 -42.22 -15.41
N GLN A 796 -12.63 -41.06 -15.20
CA GLN A 796 -12.61 -40.00 -16.22
C GLN A 796 -11.27 -39.25 -16.17
N SER A 797 -10.39 -39.62 -17.09
CA SER A 797 -9.24 -38.81 -17.51
C SER A 797 -9.74 -37.60 -18.33
N LEU A 798 -9.19 -36.42 -18.08
CA LEU A 798 -9.50 -35.19 -18.81
C LEU A 798 -9.19 -35.37 -20.33
N PRO A 799 -10.08 -34.98 -21.26
CA PRO A 799 -9.89 -35.27 -22.68
C PRO A 799 -8.82 -34.39 -23.35
N GLY A 800 -7.85 -35.05 -24.00
CA GLY A 800 -7.28 -34.65 -25.30
C GLY A 800 -6.44 -33.36 -25.41
N PHE A 801 -5.23 -33.35 -24.84
CA PHE A 801 -4.16 -32.41 -25.19
C PHE A 801 -3.55 -32.78 -26.56
N ASN A 802 -3.91 -32.10 -27.66
CA ASN A 802 -3.26 -32.29 -28.96
C ASN A 802 -2.31 -31.13 -29.36
N ASP A 803 -1.03 -31.51 -29.47
CA ASP A 803 0.12 -31.06 -30.26
C ASP A 803 0.65 -29.60 -30.27
N LEU A 804 -0.11 -28.53 -30.06
CA LEU A 804 0.49 -27.17 -29.91
C LEU A 804 0.67 -26.74 -28.43
N GLY A 805 -0.08 -27.35 -27.51
CA GLY A 805 -0.01 -27.08 -26.07
C GLY A 805 1.13 -27.81 -25.33
N ASN A 806 1.78 -28.78 -25.98
CA ASN A 806 2.77 -29.65 -25.33
C ASN A 806 4.12 -28.94 -25.09
N SER A 807 4.48 -27.97 -25.93
CA SER A 807 5.73 -27.21 -25.78
C SER A 807 5.68 -26.21 -24.62
N SER A 808 4.65 -25.37 -24.51
CA SER A 808 4.55 -24.36 -23.45
C SER A 808 4.44 -24.98 -22.05
N VAL A 809 3.70 -26.08 -21.92
CA VAL A 809 3.61 -26.83 -20.65
C VAL A 809 4.97 -27.45 -20.29
N ARG A 810 5.68 -28.00 -21.27
CA ARG A 810 7.06 -28.47 -21.07
C ARG A 810 7.99 -27.33 -20.63
N GLN A 811 7.91 -26.16 -21.25
CA GLN A 811 8.72 -24.99 -20.90
C GLN A 811 8.42 -24.47 -19.48
N TYR A 812 7.15 -24.51 -19.06
CA TYR A 812 6.74 -24.18 -17.69
C TYR A 812 7.37 -25.11 -16.66
N PHE A 813 7.31 -26.41 -16.94
CA PHE A 813 7.92 -27.43 -16.10
C PHE A 813 9.45 -27.35 -16.11
N GLU A 814 10.07 -27.15 -17.27
CA GLU A 814 11.51 -26.98 -17.42
C GLU A 814 12.04 -25.78 -16.63
N ALA A 815 11.31 -24.67 -16.58
CA ALA A 815 11.68 -23.52 -15.77
C ALA A 815 11.75 -23.86 -14.26
N ALA A 816 10.81 -24.65 -13.74
CA ALA A 816 10.85 -25.13 -12.36
C ALA A 816 12.00 -26.11 -12.09
N ASP A 817 12.35 -26.96 -13.07
CA ASP A 817 13.49 -27.87 -12.98
C ASP A 817 14.82 -27.11 -13.00
N ASN A 818 14.92 -26.04 -13.78
CA ASN A 818 16.09 -25.15 -13.81
C ASN A 818 16.29 -24.43 -12.47
N ILE A 819 15.21 -24.02 -11.80
CA ILE A 819 15.27 -23.46 -10.43
C ILE A 819 15.84 -24.50 -9.45
N LEU A 820 15.33 -25.74 -9.50
CA LEU A 820 15.88 -26.83 -8.69
C LEU A 820 17.37 -27.07 -8.99
N MET A 821 17.76 -27.04 -10.27
CA MET A 821 19.14 -27.26 -10.70
C MET A 821 20.09 -26.24 -10.05
N ILE A 822 19.81 -24.94 -10.15
CA ILE A 822 20.70 -23.92 -9.56
C ILE A 822 20.73 -23.98 -8.03
N VAL A 823 19.59 -24.27 -7.39
CA VAL A 823 19.50 -24.46 -5.93
C VAL A 823 20.36 -25.66 -5.49
N SER A 824 20.27 -26.79 -6.20
CA SER A 824 21.02 -28.00 -5.89
C SER A 824 22.53 -27.89 -6.18
N ARG A 825 22.94 -26.91 -7.00
CA ARG A 825 24.34 -26.65 -7.38
C ARG A 825 24.89 -25.39 -6.73
N SER A 826 24.30 -24.98 -5.62
CA SER A 826 24.81 -23.90 -4.77
C SER A 826 25.25 -24.48 -3.43
N CYS A 827 26.20 -23.84 -2.76
CA CYS A 827 26.61 -24.24 -1.41
C CYS A 827 25.44 -24.17 -0.41
N GLU A 828 25.47 -24.91 0.70
CA GLU A 828 24.32 -24.97 1.61
C GLU A 828 23.93 -23.59 2.19
N ASP A 829 24.91 -22.71 2.39
CA ASP A 829 24.71 -21.36 2.94
C ASP A 829 24.36 -20.29 1.89
N HIS A 830 24.21 -20.66 0.59
CA HIS A 830 23.92 -19.70 -0.49
C HIS A 830 22.70 -18.81 -0.19
N ILE A 831 21.71 -19.36 0.52
CA ILE A 831 20.47 -18.70 0.91
C ILE A 831 20.69 -17.42 1.74
N ARG A 832 21.86 -17.25 2.36
CA ARG A 832 22.25 -16.04 3.11
C ARG A 832 22.70 -14.89 2.21
N TYR A 833 23.12 -15.20 0.99
CA TYR A 833 23.85 -14.28 0.11
C TYR A 833 23.08 -13.95 -1.18
N ILE A 834 21.91 -14.55 -1.37
CA ILE A 834 21.02 -14.27 -2.50
C ILE A 834 20.02 -13.18 -2.15
N ASN A 835 19.33 -12.66 -3.17
CA ASN A 835 18.27 -11.68 -2.95
C ASN A 835 17.13 -12.28 -2.09
N PRO A 836 16.75 -11.65 -0.96
CA PRO A 836 15.79 -12.22 -0.02
C PRO A 836 14.34 -12.22 -0.51
N PHE A 837 14.06 -11.65 -1.69
CA PHE A 837 12.75 -11.76 -2.33
C PHE A 837 12.61 -13.01 -3.22
N LEU A 838 13.72 -13.65 -3.60
CA LEU A 838 13.73 -14.87 -4.43
C LEU A 838 13.32 -16.18 -3.74
N PRO A 839 13.30 -16.35 -2.40
CA PRO A 839 12.71 -17.52 -1.77
C PRO A 839 11.26 -17.80 -2.21
N SER A 840 10.49 -16.74 -2.50
CA SER A 840 9.14 -16.86 -3.08
C SER A 840 9.12 -17.60 -4.44
N THR A 841 10.21 -17.49 -5.21
CA THR A 841 10.40 -18.19 -6.50
C THR A 841 10.69 -19.68 -6.29
N ILE A 842 11.49 -20.02 -5.26
CA ILE A 842 11.76 -21.42 -4.87
C ILE A 842 10.45 -22.09 -4.45
N TRP A 843 9.64 -21.39 -3.64
CA TRP A 843 8.32 -21.87 -3.25
C TRP A 843 7.41 -22.10 -4.46
N LEU A 844 7.37 -21.16 -5.41
CA LEU A 844 6.57 -21.30 -6.63
C LEU A 844 7.02 -22.51 -7.45
N ALA A 845 8.33 -22.74 -7.58
CA ALA A 845 8.86 -23.91 -8.25
C ALA A 845 8.44 -25.22 -7.55
N ALA A 846 8.43 -25.26 -6.22
CA ALA A 846 7.92 -26.40 -5.46
C ALA A 846 6.44 -26.65 -5.75
N ALA A 847 5.62 -25.59 -5.75
CA ALA A 847 4.21 -25.67 -6.12
C ALA A 847 4.02 -26.19 -7.56
N VAL A 848 4.88 -25.79 -8.50
CA VAL A 848 4.86 -26.30 -9.88
C VAL A 848 5.13 -27.81 -9.94
N GLN A 849 6.02 -28.36 -9.09
CA GLN A 849 6.24 -29.81 -9.02
C GLN A 849 4.99 -30.55 -8.52
N LEU A 850 4.24 -29.97 -7.57
CA LEU A 850 2.96 -30.53 -7.16
C LEU A 850 1.95 -30.48 -8.31
N VAL A 851 1.80 -29.36 -9.01
CA VAL A 851 0.93 -29.28 -10.20
C VAL A 851 1.31 -30.35 -11.23
N ARG A 852 2.60 -30.59 -11.46
CA ARG A 852 3.09 -31.64 -12.36
C ARG A 852 2.60 -33.04 -11.97
N LYS A 853 2.51 -33.33 -10.67
CA LYS A 853 2.00 -34.61 -10.11
C LYS A 853 0.55 -34.88 -10.55
N TYR A 854 -0.28 -33.84 -10.72
CA TYR A 854 -1.70 -33.96 -11.08
C TYR A 854 -2.00 -33.82 -12.58
N VAL A 855 -1.20 -33.04 -13.33
CA VAL A 855 -1.46 -32.75 -14.76
C VAL A 855 -0.96 -33.86 -15.72
N LYS A 856 -0.11 -34.79 -15.24
CA LYS A 856 0.50 -35.98 -15.91
C LYS A 856 0.42 -36.10 -17.45
N PRO A 857 1.57 -36.06 -18.14
CA PRO A 857 1.86 -36.89 -19.32
C PRO A 857 2.27 -38.32 -18.90
N PRO A 858 2.01 -39.36 -19.72
CA PRO A 858 2.15 -40.80 -19.35
C PRO A 858 3.58 -41.32 -19.04
N ALA A 859 4.61 -40.47 -18.98
CA ALA A 859 6.01 -40.87 -18.87
C ALA A 859 6.76 -40.31 -17.63
N SER A 860 6.11 -39.57 -16.72
CA SER A 860 6.78 -38.98 -15.56
C SER A 860 6.75 -39.89 -14.32
N ASP A 861 7.92 -40.22 -13.77
CA ASP A 861 8.06 -40.96 -12.50
C ASP A 861 7.53 -40.13 -11.30
N PRO A 862 6.48 -40.61 -10.59
CA PRO A 862 5.96 -39.94 -9.41
C PRO A 862 6.99 -39.79 -8.28
N GLY A 863 7.90 -40.76 -8.11
CA GLY A 863 8.92 -40.73 -7.06
C GLY A 863 9.94 -39.60 -7.29
N LEU A 864 10.38 -39.45 -8.54
CA LEU A 864 11.25 -38.33 -8.93
C LEU A 864 10.57 -36.97 -8.73
N THR A 865 9.28 -36.84 -9.05
CA THR A 865 8.54 -35.58 -8.88
C THR A 865 8.41 -35.21 -7.40
N GLN A 866 8.17 -36.19 -6.52
CA GLN A 866 8.14 -35.98 -5.08
C GLN A 866 9.51 -35.55 -4.53
N SER A 867 10.58 -36.23 -4.93
CA SER A 867 11.94 -35.88 -4.50
C SER A 867 12.33 -34.44 -4.91
N ARG A 868 11.95 -34.01 -6.12
CA ARG A 868 12.15 -32.63 -6.60
C ARG A 868 11.39 -31.61 -5.75
N PHE A 869 10.16 -31.93 -5.37
CA PHE A 869 9.37 -31.10 -4.46
C PHE A 869 10.05 -30.97 -3.09
N ASP A 870 10.47 -32.09 -2.49
CA ASP A 870 11.05 -32.12 -1.15
C ASP A 870 12.33 -31.26 -1.06
N VAL A 871 13.22 -31.33 -2.07
CA VAL A 871 14.43 -30.49 -2.11
C VAL A 871 14.08 -29.00 -2.15
N LEU A 872 13.19 -28.59 -3.05
CA LEU A 872 12.78 -27.19 -3.17
C LEU A 872 12.08 -26.69 -1.90
N TYR A 873 11.19 -27.49 -1.34
CA TYR A 873 10.42 -27.14 -0.14
C TYR A 873 11.30 -27.06 1.11
N LEU A 874 12.26 -27.99 1.28
CA LEU A 874 13.22 -27.94 2.38
C LEU A 874 14.16 -26.73 2.25
N THR A 875 14.64 -26.41 1.05
CA THR A 875 15.43 -25.20 0.83
C THR A 875 14.61 -23.94 1.15
N TYR A 876 13.36 -23.87 0.68
CA TYR A 876 12.46 -22.76 1.02
C TYR A 876 12.25 -22.63 2.53
N LYS A 877 12.02 -23.75 3.25
CA LYS A 877 11.91 -23.74 4.71
C LYS A 877 13.19 -23.25 5.39
N ARG A 878 14.37 -23.60 4.88
CA ARG A 878 15.64 -23.06 5.40
C ARG A 878 15.72 -21.55 5.20
N CYS A 879 15.29 -21.03 4.05
CA CYS A 879 15.18 -19.59 3.84
C CYS A 879 14.24 -18.96 4.89
N ALA A 880 13.02 -19.47 5.02
CA ALA A 880 12.02 -18.95 5.97
C ALA A 880 12.49 -19.04 7.44
N ASN A 881 13.19 -20.12 7.81
CA ASN A 881 13.71 -20.33 9.16
C ASN A 881 14.92 -19.44 9.47
N LEU A 882 15.76 -19.07 8.49
CA LEU A 882 16.78 -18.02 8.64
C LEU A 882 16.16 -16.63 8.87
N GLU A 883 14.89 -16.43 8.48
CA GLU A 883 14.17 -15.19 8.73
C GLU A 883 13.34 -15.21 10.02
N MET A 884 13.03 -16.40 10.54
CA MET A 884 12.31 -16.64 11.81
C MET A 884 13.22 -17.06 12.97
N LEU A 885 14.54 -16.99 12.83
CA LEU A 885 15.48 -17.48 13.84
C LEU A 885 15.61 -16.50 15.02
N GLU A 886 14.57 -16.41 15.85
CA GLU A 886 14.68 -16.25 17.32
C GLU A 886 13.37 -16.47 18.10
N MET A 887 12.21 -16.69 17.46
CA MET A 887 10.97 -16.94 18.21
C MET A 887 10.87 -18.34 18.86
N GLN A 888 11.70 -19.31 18.47
CA GLN A 888 11.60 -20.69 18.98
C GLN A 888 12.69 -21.12 19.96
N LEU A 889 13.78 -20.35 20.14
CA LEU A 889 14.77 -20.66 21.18
C LEU A 889 14.50 -19.96 22.53
N GLN A 890 13.78 -18.83 22.56
CA GLN A 890 13.36 -18.19 23.81
C GLN A 890 12.06 -18.78 24.38
N ALA A 891 11.14 -19.25 23.53
CA ALA A 891 9.91 -19.92 24.00
C ALA A 891 10.19 -21.24 24.74
N HIS A 892 11.28 -21.94 24.40
CA HIS A 892 11.66 -23.18 25.07
C HIS A 892 12.42 -22.96 26.40
N TYR A 893 13.04 -21.79 26.59
CA TYR A 893 13.76 -21.46 27.84
C TYR A 893 12.94 -20.64 28.84
N HIS A 894 11.88 -19.94 28.40
CA HIS A 894 11.02 -19.14 29.29
C HIS A 894 9.72 -19.86 29.71
N GLN A 895 9.45 -21.07 29.22
CA GLN A 895 8.31 -21.88 29.70
C GLN A 895 8.68 -22.87 30.82
N HIS A 896 9.96 -23.04 31.18
CA HIS A 896 10.35 -23.85 32.34
C HIS A 896 11.53 -23.25 33.15
N PRO A 897 11.31 -22.19 33.94
CA PRO A 897 12.16 -21.89 35.08
C PRO A 897 11.63 -22.69 36.28
N GLU A 898 12.37 -23.71 36.69
CA GLU A 898 12.14 -24.47 37.94
C GLU A 898 10.94 -25.45 37.97
N GLN A 899 11.18 -26.65 37.46
CA GLN A 899 10.87 -27.87 38.23
C GLN A 899 12.15 -28.70 38.33
N GLY A 900 13.03 -28.30 39.24
CA GLY A 900 13.84 -29.28 39.94
C GLY A 900 12.97 -29.88 41.03
N GLU A 901 12.69 -31.18 40.98
CA GLU A 901 13.20 -32.11 41.99
C GLU A 901 12.62 -33.54 41.83
N HIS A 902 13.55 -34.49 41.77
CA HIS A 902 13.47 -35.87 42.29
C HIS A 902 12.27 -36.77 41.96
N VAL A 903 12.48 -37.77 41.06
CA VAL A 903 12.12 -39.20 41.33
C VAL A 903 13.04 -40.15 40.51
N HIS A 904 13.96 -40.79 41.24
CA HIS A 904 14.53 -42.16 41.18
C HIS A 904 14.99 -42.89 39.89
N PRO A 905 16.06 -43.72 40.00
CA PRO A 905 16.76 -44.36 38.90
C PRO A 905 16.07 -45.64 38.36
N PRO A 906 16.38 -46.10 37.14
CA PRO A 906 15.89 -47.38 36.62
C PRO A 906 16.55 -48.57 37.34
N PRO A 907 15.87 -49.73 37.43
CA PRO A 907 16.31 -50.85 38.25
C PRO A 907 17.54 -51.55 37.67
N GLU A 908 18.41 -51.98 38.59
CA GLU A 908 19.45 -52.96 38.35
C GLU A 908 18.87 -54.22 37.70
N THR A 909 19.38 -54.59 36.53
CA THR A 909 19.41 -55.99 36.12
C THR A 909 20.86 -56.45 36.08
N ILE A 910 21.10 -57.42 36.96
CA ILE A 910 22.36 -58.09 37.23
C ILE A 910 22.81 -58.86 35.97
N GLY A 911 23.98 -58.47 35.43
CA GLY A 911 25.08 -59.42 35.22
C GLY A 911 25.31 -60.07 33.83
N VAL A 912 26.55 -59.85 33.35
CA VAL A 912 27.52 -60.90 32.89
C VAL A 912 27.44 -61.30 31.38
N PRO A 913 28.58 -61.56 30.67
CA PRO A 913 29.27 -60.54 29.87
C PRO A 913 29.68 -61.11 28.47
N PRO A 914 30.87 -60.85 27.89
CA PRO A 914 30.99 -60.48 26.48
C PRO A 914 31.35 -61.63 25.54
N GLY A 915 31.03 -61.42 24.26
CA GLY A 915 31.69 -62.07 23.14
C GLY A 915 30.81 -63.07 22.40
N GLN A 916 30.61 -62.82 21.10
CA GLN A 916 31.15 -63.66 20.05
C GLN A 916 30.86 -63.06 18.68
N ASN A 917 31.93 -62.98 17.90
CA ASN A 917 31.95 -62.86 16.45
C ASN A 917 30.87 -63.74 15.80
N ALA A 918 30.28 -63.26 14.70
CA ALA A 918 30.36 -63.97 13.41
C ALA A 918 29.45 -63.34 12.34
N ARG A 919 30.10 -63.02 11.19
CA ARG A 919 29.66 -63.34 9.81
C ARG A 919 28.50 -62.51 9.22
N THR A 920 28.51 -62.05 7.97
CA THR A 920 29.46 -62.03 6.83
C THR A 920 28.77 -61.26 5.68
N TYR A 921 29.50 -60.34 5.02
CA TYR A 921 29.60 -60.01 3.57
C TYR A 921 28.37 -59.92 2.62
N PRO A 922 28.52 -59.38 1.37
CA PRO A 922 29.59 -58.55 0.75
C PRO A 922 29.02 -57.21 0.19
N GLY A 923 29.73 -56.19 -0.32
CA GLY A 923 31.09 -56.03 -0.83
C GLY A 923 31.04 -55.44 -2.26
N ARG A 924 31.63 -54.25 -2.50
CA ARG A 924 32.54 -53.94 -3.64
C ARG A 924 33.01 -52.47 -3.67
N ASN A 925 34.30 -52.31 -3.40
CA ASN A 925 35.35 -51.55 -4.11
C ASN A 925 35.26 -50.01 -4.29
N LEU A 926 36.02 -49.29 -3.42
CA LEU A 926 37.26 -48.49 -3.67
C LEU A 926 37.57 -47.98 -5.10
N PRO A 927 38.34 -46.88 -5.29
CA PRO A 927 39.49 -46.41 -4.46
C PRO A 927 39.49 -44.91 -4.09
N ARG A 928 39.97 -44.46 -2.92
CA ARG A 928 41.36 -44.25 -2.44
C ARG A 928 42.24 -43.31 -3.29
N SER A 929 42.58 -42.15 -2.72
CA SER A 929 43.91 -41.52 -2.73
C SER A 929 43.99 -40.54 -1.55
N THR A 930 44.64 -40.89 -0.42
CA THR A 930 46.02 -40.48 -0.03
C THR A 930 46.16 -38.97 0.17
N SER A 931 46.76 -38.41 1.22
CA SER A 931 47.44 -38.92 2.42
C SER A 931 48.09 -37.69 3.09
N ASN A 932 48.22 -37.72 4.42
CA ASN A 932 49.22 -37.03 5.24
C ASN A 932 49.13 -35.48 5.30
N GLY A 933 49.24 -34.82 6.45
CA GLY A 933 49.54 -35.27 7.80
C GLY A 933 50.12 -34.11 8.61
N ARG A 934 50.01 -34.24 9.94
CA ARG A 934 50.80 -33.59 11.01
C ARG A 934 50.52 -32.10 11.27
N THR A 935 49.94 -31.72 12.41
CA THR A 935 50.39 -31.78 13.83
C THR A 935 51.59 -30.88 14.16
N GLY A 936 51.39 -30.03 15.17
CA GLY A 936 52.40 -29.24 15.88
C GLY A 936 51.89 -27.81 16.03
N GLY A 937 51.28 -27.40 17.15
CA GLY A 937 51.81 -27.50 18.50
C GLY A 937 52.81 -26.35 18.68
N LEU A 938 52.47 -25.26 19.35
CA LEU A 938 52.31 -25.11 20.81
C LEU A 938 53.39 -24.10 21.27
N LEU A 939 53.04 -23.37 22.33
CA LEU A 939 53.89 -22.63 23.27
C LEU A 939 53.87 -21.10 23.08
N ASP A 940 53.08 -20.33 23.84
CA ASP A 940 52.86 -20.29 25.29
C ASP A 940 54.03 -19.63 26.05
N SER A 941 53.67 -18.63 26.87
CA SER A 941 54.10 -18.46 28.26
C SER A 941 54.25 -16.98 28.64
N THR A 942 53.52 -16.56 29.68
CA THR A 942 54.04 -16.24 31.03
C THR A 942 52.89 -15.65 31.89
N THR A 943 52.40 -16.30 32.96
CA THR A 943 52.79 -16.23 34.41
C THR A 943 52.78 -14.82 35.01
N GLN A 944 52.34 -14.50 36.24
CA GLN A 944 52.10 -15.28 37.48
C GLN A 944 51.47 -14.40 38.61
N TRP A 945 50.96 -15.08 39.66
CA TRP A 945 50.80 -14.69 41.10
C TRP A 945 49.63 -13.76 41.51
N ALA A 946 48.92 -13.91 42.65
CA ALA A 946 48.78 -14.93 43.70
C ALA A 946 47.60 -14.56 44.66
N GLN A 947 47.14 -15.54 45.46
CA GLN A 947 46.57 -15.44 46.83
C GLN A 947 45.07 -15.14 47.14
N THR A 948 44.34 -16.22 47.44
CA THR A 948 43.61 -16.55 48.71
C THR A 948 42.50 -15.63 49.31
N SER A 949 41.25 -16.09 49.14
CA SER A 949 40.23 -16.46 50.16
C SER A 949 39.94 -15.59 51.41
N ARG A 950 38.65 -15.22 51.61
CA ARG A 950 37.81 -15.64 52.79
C ARG A 950 36.36 -15.16 52.75
N ASN A 951 35.48 -16.03 53.27
CA ASN A 951 34.06 -15.89 53.62
C ASN A 951 33.80 -14.88 54.75
N GLN A 952 32.57 -14.34 54.89
CA GLN A 952 31.54 -14.74 55.87
C GLN A 952 30.40 -13.69 56.03
N TYR A 953 29.17 -14.20 56.09
CA TYR A 953 27.88 -13.63 56.58
C TYR A 953 27.95 -13.05 58.02
N PRO A 954 26.88 -12.53 58.70
CA PRO A 954 25.43 -12.40 58.38
C PRO A 954 24.70 -11.10 58.85
N GLU A 955 23.40 -11.02 58.50
CA GLU A 955 22.20 -10.59 59.26
C GLU A 955 22.05 -9.26 60.05
N THR A 956 20.89 -8.65 59.75
CA THR A 956 19.85 -8.08 60.65
C THR A 956 19.85 -6.61 61.10
N GLN A 957 18.60 -6.10 61.03
CA GLN A 957 17.88 -5.17 61.90
C GLN A 957 17.57 -3.73 61.44
N TYR A 958 16.25 -3.51 61.40
CA TYR A 958 15.50 -2.26 61.42
C TYR A 958 15.98 -1.27 62.51
N GLN A 959 15.97 0.03 62.22
CA GLN A 959 15.11 0.99 62.92
C GLN A 959 15.14 2.41 62.32
N SER A 960 13.98 3.02 62.47
CA SER A 960 13.43 4.31 62.05
C SER A 960 13.96 5.55 62.79
N LEU A 961 13.44 6.72 62.36
CA LEU A 961 13.34 8.05 63.02
C LEU A 961 14.41 9.05 62.56
N ASN A 962 14.17 10.34 62.34
CA ASN A 962 12.97 11.18 62.23
C ASN A 962 13.45 12.60 61.83
N LEU A 963 12.58 13.39 61.18
CA LEU A 963 12.33 14.83 61.38
C LEU A 963 13.52 15.84 61.17
N SER A 964 13.38 17.04 60.64
CA SER A 964 12.22 17.85 60.25
C SER A 964 12.62 19.25 59.76
N HIS A 965 11.70 19.87 59.01
CA HIS A 965 11.28 21.29 59.00
C HIS A 965 12.22 22.41 58.50
N SER A 966 11.79 23.11 57.44
CA SER A 966 11.05 24.41 57.49
C SER A 966 10.73 24.85 56.04
N GLU A 967 9.46 24.94 55.62
CA GLU A 967 8.51 26.08 55.75
C GLU A 967 8.85 27.26 54.81
N LEU A 968 7.95 27.95 54.10
CA LEU A 968 6.48 28.02 53.97
C LEU A 968 6.24 28.89 52.70
N GLY A 969 5.37 28.53 51.75
CA GLY A 969 3.91 28.79 51.74
C GLY A 969 3.61 29.73 50.56
N THR A 970 2.57 29.63 49.73
CA THR A 970 1.17 29.09 49.79
C THR A 970 0.56 29.34 48.38
N ALA A 971 -0.47 28.71 47.80
CA ALA A 971 -1.47 27.67 48.14
C ALA A 971 -2.21 27.31 46.80
N ALA A 972 -2.42 26.03 46.45
CA ALA A 972 -3.61 25.16 46.67
C ALA A 972 -4.70 25.28 45.57
N ALA A 973 -5.29 24.23 44.98
CA ALA A 973 -5.73 22.91 45.52
C ALA A 973 -5.63 21.79 44.44
N ALA A 974 -5.06 20.60 44.72
CA ALA A 974 -5.60 19.36 45.35
C ALA A 974 -6.33 18.42 44.35
N ASN A 975 -6.17 17.08 44.32
CA ASN A 975 -5.30 16.10 44.98
C ASN A 975 -5.42 14.72 44.28
N ASN A 976 -4.29 13.99 44.19
CA ASN A 976 -4.07 12.52 44.25
C ASN A 976 -4.79 11.52 43.30
N ALA A 977 -4.02 10.88 42.41
CA ALA A 977 -3.42 9.55 42.63
C ALA A 977 -2.56 9.11 41.42
N ALA A 978 -1.35 8.64 41.69
CA ALA A 978 -0.50 7.86 40.79
C ALA A 978 -0.51 6.39 41.27
N LEU A 979 -0.15 5.47 40.36
CA LEU A 979 0.10 4.03 40.53
C LEU A 979 -1.13 3.12 40.67
N ASP A 980 -1.56 2.51 39.56
CA ASP A 980 -1.44 1.06 39.35
C ASP A 980 -2.05 0.60 38.01
N PHE A 981 -1.58 -0.55 37.52
CA PHE A 981 -2.04 -1.37 36.38
C PHE A 981 -1.34 -1.21 35.01
N MET A 982 -0.11 -1.75 34.95
CA MET A 982 0.19 -2.81 33.98
C MET A 982 -0.47 -4.12 34.44
N ARG A 983 -1.28 -4.75 33.59
CA ARG A 983 -1.48 -6.21 33.43
C ARG A 983 -2.69 -6.49 32.52
N LEU A 984 -2.45 -6.97 31.31
CA LEU A 984 -3.42 -7.76 30.55
C LEU A 984 -2.74 -9.09 30.17
N PRO A 985 -3.32 -10.25 30.53
CA PRO A 985 -2.77 -11.55 30.19
C PRO A 985 -3.28 -12.07 28.85
N ALA A 986 -2.45 -12.89 28.21
CA ALA A 986 -2.78 -13.73 27.07
C ALA A 986 -3.65 -14.94 27.47
N ARG A 987 -4.48 -15.37 26.50
CA ARG A 987 -5.07 -16.70 26.23
C ARG A 987 -5.38 -17.68 27.38
N ALA A 988 -6.65 -18.09 27.45
CA ALA A 988 -7.12 -19.47 27.67
C ALA A 988 -8.51 -19.59 27.01
N GLU A 989 -8.68 -20.29 25.89
CA GLU A 989 -9.03 -21.72 25.83
C GLU A 989 -10.09 -22.12 26.88
N ARG A 990 -11.32 -22.39 26.40
CA ARG A 990 -12.30 -23.20 27.14
C ARG A 990 -12.70 -24.37 26.26
N ASN A 991 -12.16 -25.52 26.65
CA ASN A 991 -12.71 -26.83 26.36
C ASN A 991 -14.07 -26.99 27.06
N TYR A 992 -15.00 -27.60 26.33
CA TYR A 992 -16.20 -28.22 26.84
C TYR A 992 -15.82 -29.39 27.76
N VAL A 993 -16.38 -29.43 28.97
CA VAL A 993 -16.58 -30.67 29.73
C VAL A 993 -17.99 -30.67 30.30
N LEU A 994 -18.64 -31.80 30.04
CA LEU A 994 -19.94 -32.25 30.51
C LEU A 994 -19.98 -32.29 32.03
N GLU A 995 -21.07 -31.82 32.63
CA GLU A 995 -21.59 -32.44 33.85
C GLU A 995 -23.12 -32.26 33.91
N SER A 996 -23.76 -33.41 34.07
CA SER A 996 -25.17 -33.66 34.29
C SER A 996 -25.61 -33.20 35.67
N ASP A 997 -26.83 -32.67 35.80
CA ASP A 997 -27.77 -33.20 36.78
C ASP A 997 -29.22 -32.78 36.51
N SER A 998 -30.09 -33.71 36.87
CA SER A 998 -31.50 -33.92 36.49
C SER A 998 -32.56 -33.22 37.37
N ILE A 999 -33.84 -33.49 37.05
CA ILE A 999 -35.12 -33.35 37.81
C ILE A 999 -35.98 -32.14 37.33
N SER A 1000 -37.28 -32.25 36.98
CA SER A 1000 -38.20 -33.34 36.69
C SER A 1000 -39.48 -32.79 36.00
N THR A 1001 -40.09 -33.61 35.13
CA THR A 1001 -41.55 -33.86 34.90
C THR A 1001 -42.59 -32.74 35.12
N THR A 1002 -43.59 -32.48 34.26
CA THR A 1002 -44.75 -33.37 33.97
C THR A 1002 -45.74 -32.79 32.92
N LEU A 1003 -46.36 -33.70 32.12
CA LEU A 1003 -47.76 -33.76 31.62
C LEU A 1003 -48.28 -32.95 30.38
N SER A 1004 -48.17 -33.57 29.19
CA SER A 1004 -49.18 -34.26 28.32
C SER A 1004 -50.65 -33.73 28.12
N PRO A 1005 -51.49 -34.32 27.19
CA PRO A 1005 -51.96 -33.80 25.88
C PRO A 1005 -53.53 -33.68 25.81
N THR A 1006 -54.25 -33.28 24.74
CA THR A 1006 -54.70 -34.09 23.57
C THR A 1006 -55.67 -33.32 22.62
N MET A 1007 -55.54 -33.62 21.32
CA MET A 1007 -56.56 -33.94 20.28
C MET A 1007 -57.57 -32.88 19.74
N ILE A 1008 -57.57 -32.66 18.41
CA ILE A 1008 -58.50 -33.26 17.41
C ILE A 1008 -58.11 -32.75 15.99
N SER A 1009 -57.91 -33.68 15.04
CA SER A 1009 -57.82 -33.50 13.56
C SER A 1009 -59.17 -33.94 12.91
N PRO A 1010 -59.35 -34.15 11.58
CA PRO A 1010 -58.60 -33.79 10.35
C PRO A 1010 -59.50 -33.28 9.18
N LEU A 1011 -58.91 -33.04 7.99
CA LEU A 1011 -59.38 -33.35 6.60
C LEU A 1011 -58.60 -32.45 5.61
N ASP A 1012 -57.52 -32.95 5.00
CA ASP A 1012 -57.41 -33.47 3.61
C ASP A 1012 -57.38 -32.33 2.55
N ASP A 1013 -56.49 -32.24 1.57
CA ASP A 1013 -55.65 -33.25 0.93
C ASP A 1013 -54.55 -32.62 0.04
N SER A 1014 -53.56 -33.44 -0.32
CA SER A 1014 -52.60 -33.35 -1.44
C SER A 1014 -51.20 -32.70 -1.27
N SER A 1015 -50.22 -33.61 -1.08
CA SER A 1015 -48.82 -33.61 -1.55
C SER A 1015 -47.68 -33.14 -0.61
N ALA A 1016 -47.33 -34.03 0.34
CA ALA A 1016 -45.97 -34.32 0.78
C ALA A 1016 -45.76 -35.85 0.57
N SER A 1017 -44.59 -36.44 0.31
CA SER A 1017 -43.23 -36.14 0.75
C SER A 1017 -42.19 -36.88 -0.10
N LEU A 1018 -40.98 -36.34 -0.24
CA LEU A 1018 -39.76 -37.07 0.14
C LEU A 1018 -38.62 -36.06 0.33
N ALA A 1019 -37.96 -36.11 1.49
CA ALA A 1019 -36.75 -35.38 1.78
C ALA A 1019 -35.56 -35.93 0.98
N ALA A 1020 -34.72 -35.03 0.43
CA ALA A 1020 -33.26 -35.15 0.38
C ALA A 1020 -32.64 -34.08 -0.56
N HIS A 1021 -31.60 -33.41 -0.06
CA HIS A 1021 -30.40 -32.96 -0.80
C HIS A 1021 -30.44 -31.69 -1.69
N ILE A 1022 -29.49 -30.78 -1.37
CA ILE A 1022 -28.73 -29.87 -2.26
C ILE A 1022 -29.49 -28.60 -2.74
N GLY A 1023 -28.98 -27.36 -2.65
CA GLY A 1023 -27.67 -26.88 -2.21
C GLY A 1023 -27.56 -25.35 -2.27
N ASP A 1024 -26.80 -24.81 -1.32
CA ASP A 1024 -26.22 -23.45 -1.35
C ASP A 1024 -25.21 -23.30 -2.50
N ILE A 1025 -25.19 -22.14 -3.16
CA ILE A 1025 -24.06 -21.70 -3.99
C ILE A 1025 -23.54 -20.37 -3.43
N GLN A 1026 -22.50 -20.49 -2.60
CA GLN A 1026 -21.64 -19.42 -2.10
C GLN A 1026 -20.68 -18.91 -3.20
N PRO A 1027 -20.23 -17.64 -3.14
CA PRO A 1027 -19.03 -17.21 -3.86
C PRO A 1027 -17.82 -17.92 -3.22
N HIS A 1028 -17.17 -18.80 -3.99
CA HIS A 1028 -16.13 -19.72 -3.53
C HIS A 1028 -15.05 -19.07 -2.63
N HIS A 1029 -15.23 -19.18 -1.31
CA HIS A 1029 -14.15 -19.67 -0.48
C HIS A 1029 -13.79 -21.05 -1.03
N ILE A 1030 -12.59 -21.23 -1.56
CA ILE A 1030 -12.03 -22.58 -1.60
C ILE A 1030 -11.77 -22.92 -0.13
N ASP A 1031 -12.67 -23.69 0.45
CA ASP A 1031 -12.46 -24.32 1.73
C ASP A 1031 -11.42 -25.42 1.55
N TRP A 1032 -10.14 -25.04 1.65
CA TRP A 1032 -8.99 -25.95 1.46
C TRP A 1032 -8.94 -27.07 2.51
N HIS A 1033 -9.72 -26.98 3.59
CA HIS A 1033 -9.85 -28.02 4.60
C HIS A 1033 -10.94 -29.04 4.28
N ASN A 1034 -11.85 -28.74 3.34
CA ASN A 1034 -12.93 -29.64 2.91
C ASN A 1034 -12.75 -30.19 1.49
N MET A 1035 -11.64 -29.88 0.82
CA MET A 1035 -11.21 -30.65 -0.35
C MET A 1035 -10.29 -31.78 0.10
N ASP A 1036 -10.53 -33.00 -0.37
CA ASP A 1036 -9.60 -34.14 -0.31
C ASP A 1036 -8.33 -33.83 -1.12
N LEU A 1037 -7.55 -32.87 -0.63
CA LEU A 1037 -6.27 -32.48 -1.17
C LEU A 1037 -5.21 -33.33 -0.47
N PRO A 1038 -4.32 -33.99 -1.22
CA PRO A 1038 -3.27 -34.78 -0.62
C PRO A 1038 -2.46 -33.98 0.39
N VAL A 1039 -2.03 -34.63 1.47
CA VAL A 1039 -1.34 -34.05 2.65
C VAL A 1039 -0.21 -33.07 2.24
N ASP A 1040 0.47 -33.36 1.14
CA ASP A 1040 1.53 -32.52 0.55
C ASP A 1040 1.05 -31.10 0.17
N ILE A 1041 -0.19 -30.94 -0.34
CA ILE A 1041 -0.80 -29.65 -0.69
C ILE A 1041 -1.25 -28.92 0.58
N GLN A 1042 -1.81 -29.64 1.57
CA GLN A 1042 -2.20 -29.04 2.85
C GLN A 1042 -0.98 -28.54 3.64
N ALA A 1043 0.16 -29.25 3.59
CA ALA A 1043 1.44 -28.81 4.16
C ALA A 1043 2.06 -27.59 3.45
N LEU A 1044 1.73 -27.40 2.17
CA LEU A 1044 2.13 -26.22 1.40
C LEU A 1044 1.27 -24.99 1.74
N LEU A 1045 -0.04 -25.20 1.92
CA LEU A 1045 -1.01 -24.17 2.26
C LEU A 1045 -0.93 -23.74 3.74
N SER A 1046 -0.56 -24.64 4.65
CA SER A 1046 -0.28 -24.28 6.05
C SER A 1046 0.97 -23.40 6.18
N GLY A 1047 1.97 -23.56 5.30
CA GLY A 1047 3.10 -22.64 5.19
C GLY A 1047 2.74 -21.25 4.64
N MET A 1048 1.58 -21.10 3.97
CA MET A 1048 1.00 -19.81 3.55
C MET A 1048 0.26 -19.09 4.68
N SER A 1049 -0.31 -19.82 5.65
CA SER A 1049 -0.99 -19.25 6.82
C SER A 1049 -0.06 -18.42 7.72
N THR A 1050 1.25 -18.62 7.58
CA THR A 1050 2.33 -17.86 8.23
C THR A 1050 2.90 -16.70 7.39
N TYR A 1051 2.29 -16.32 6.25
CA TYR A 1051 2.74 -15.24 5.35
C TYR A 1051 1.66 -14.23 4.93
#